data_AF-A0A4V3P4E2-F1
#
_entry.id   AF-A0A4V3P4E2-F1
#
_cell.length_a   1.000
_cell.length_b   1.000
_cell.length_c   1.000
_cell.angle_alpha   90.00
_cell.angle_beta   90.00
_cell.angle_gamma   90.00
#
_symmetry.space_group_name_H-M   'P 1'
#
loop_
_entity.id
_entity.type
_entity.pdbx_description
1 polymer ?
#
loop_
_entity_poly.entity_id
_entity_poly.type
_entity_poly.pdbx_seq_one_letter_code
_entity_poly.pdbx_strand_id
1 'polypeptide(L)'
;MNLKKLFPILLLLFFSSSIFSQTLLPQQNNLVLGGRKMIIVRGVDTATHTWQDTDQHLQNLKTEFDSYLRKVSFEKTWIETYDITPVYNFTVDPNNNGYTALSDALSVIATNDGYNLGDYNIVMYLHSSSIDFGGGGALGTGNGLNGTIWANNALSWYYAGNIHEGFHALGVGHAETIEGGADVFPGKVTGGHDPYHFMGSQGDAGLNTDIPNYMQYLLGWITPQSVELVTSQTLNTHTLKLYKSSLVSNYNNQRLYSAQLDDNLWISYEPDNSNTRITKKGLLFHYIPGPKSGVCRLLDTRPQSITELPPGIGTNYLPVIDFWDAALIENETFNWGNTEIKIINTGGTEDDKWVEIQFQNCIITSGDSDNDGVCDAIDKCPGGDDSVDTDNDSIPDFCDACPLDPFNDSNGNNICDNEECLVELSQDDFDYDPTKPLNEANGGIGYSGAWELTPLNGTIEITQGSLEFPNIKSQGNKLRLALQEESSSKACTRSLSKEITTGNTLWLSVLIRIEKLADGGFWIKPNSLQSIAIGKRWGNQLSIDNNYTTKTVTEGEVVRLVAKFILAPTETRAYLWVNKLNNFEEDQADATKTAGPIERIDHISVSMERWGSGIAELDELKMGCDGLPIIGDVDNDGFFSDVDCNDEDPSINPDATEIPNNGIDENCDGQDTTLSIDKADKLKVQVIPNPARLDIQVKTDKNLNYRVELFNILGQLKLSADKKESIDIQHLPNGIYFLKILDLESNKSTVKKIAISK
;
A
#
# COMPACT_ATOMS: atom_id res chain seq x y z
N MET A 1 14.05 57.16 4.66
CA MET A 1 15.04 56.33 3.93
C MET A 1 14.81 54.89 4.35
N ASN A 2 14.59 54.03 3.36
CA ASN A 2 14.04 52.67 3.36
C ASN A 2 14.16 51.77 4.62
N LEU A 3 13.01 51.47 5.22
CA LEU A 3 12.77 50.34 6.15
C LEU A 3 11.95 49.22 5.48
N LYS A 4 12.17 48.96 4.18
CA LYS A 4 11.36 48.02 3.36
C LYS A 4 12.17 46.96 2.59
N LYS A 5 13.41 46.65 2.99
CA LYS A 5 14.22 45.61 2.31
C LYS A 5 15.14 44.83 3.26
N LEU A 6 14.59 44.16 4.26
CA LEU A 6 15.34 43.18 5.07
C LEU A 6 14.48 42.03 5.64
N PHE A 7 13.36 41.72 4.98
CA PHE A 7 12.58 40.50 5.18
C PHE A 7 12.23 40.03 3.76
N PRO A 8 13.07 39.17 3.15
CA PRO A 8 12.85 37.73 3.26
C PRO A 8 14.16 36.93 3.15
N ILE A 9 14.84 36.67 4.27
CA ILE A 9 15.81 35.56 4.38
C ILE A 9 15.68 34.98 5.79
N LEU A 10 14.48 34.50 6.12
CA LEU A 10 14.25 33.71 7.33
C LEU A 10 12.94 32.93 7.20
N LEU A 11 12.76 32.20 6.10
CA LEU A 11 11.67 31.23 5.96
C LEU A 11 12.01 30.15 4.92
N LEU A 12 13.21 29.57 5.02
CA LEU A 12 13.66 28.43 4.19
C LEU A 12 14.66 27.53 4.94
N LEU A 13 14.50 27.42 6.27
CA LEU A 13 15.31 26.53 7.12
C LEU A 13 14.46 25.79 8.18
N PHE A 14 13.24 25.38 7.82
CA PHE A 14 12.43 24.47 8.65
C PHE A 14 11.79 23.34 7.83
N PHE A 15 12.54 22.78 6.88
CA PHE A 15 12.29 21.42 6.39
C PHE A 15 13.65 20.73 6.20
N SER A 16 14.27 20.35 7.31
CA SER A 16 15.31 19.33 7.30
C SER A 16 15.34 18.63 8.65
N SER A 17 15.31 17.30 8.57
CA SER A 17 15.37 16.33 9.66
C SER A 17 14.08 16.19 10.48
N SER A 18 13.16 15.39 9.94
CA SER A 18 12.55 14.35 10.77
C SER A 18 13.71 13.49 11.29
N ILE A 19 14.26 13.86 12.45
CA ILE A 19 15.10 12.94 13.23
C ILE A 19 14.11 11.89 13.72
N PHE A 20 13.93 10.82 12.95
CA PHE A 20 13.43 9.57 13.49
C PHE A 20 14.37 9.22 14.65
N SER A 21 13.83 9.31 15.86
CA SER A 21 14.44 8.70 17.04
C SER A 21 14.57 7.21 16.74
N GLN A 22 15.75 6.77 16.30
CA GLN A 22 16.04 5.34 16.14
C GLN A 22 16.08 4.73 17.55
N THR A 23 14.97 4.12 17.96
CA THR A 23 15.00 3.02 18.91
C THR A 23 15.94 1.96 18.36
N LEU A 24 16.94 1.56 19.16
CA LEU A 24 17.77 0.39 18.88
C LEU A 24 16.85 -0.75 18.47
N LEU A 25 17.09 -1.33 17.29
CA LEU A 25 16.31 -2.47 16.80
C LEU A 25 16.42 -3.63 17.80
N PRO A 26 15.38 -4.49 17.94
CA PRO A 26 15.31 -5.54 18.97
C PRO A 26 16.52 -6.49 19.02
N GLN A 27 17.29 -6.58 17.93
CA GLN A 27 18.45 -7.44 17.75
C GLN A 27 19.76 -6.90 18.37
N GLN A 28 19.89 -5.59 18.60
CA GLN A 28 21.09 -4.97 19.21
C GLN A 28 20.95 -4.83 20.74
N ASN A 29 20.68 -5.94 21.44
CA ASN A 29 20.43 -5.88 22.88
C ASN A 29 21.68 -5.47 23.71
N ASN A 30 22.90 -5.67 23.20
CA ASN A 30 24.15 -5.27 23.86
C ASN A 30 25.22 -4.91 22.81
N LEU A 31 25.71 -3.67 22.82
CA LEU A 31 26.77 -3.22 21.91
C LEU A 31 28.16 -3.57 22.46
N VAL A 32 29.05 -4.05 21.60
CA VAL A 32 30.46 -4.30 21.93
C VAL A 32 31.26 -3.08 21.46
N LEU A 33 31.48 -2.10 22.34
CA LEU A 33 32.19 -0.85 22.04
C LEU A 33 33.20 -0.50 23.12
N GLY A 34 34.35 0.04 22.75
CA GLY A 34 35.40 0.40 23.69
C GLY A 34 36.35 -0.75 24.06
N GLY A 35 37.14 -0.50 25.10
CA GLY A 35 38.14 -1.42 25.61
C GLY A 35 37.55 -2.72 26.16
N ARG A 36 38.15 -3.85 25.78
CA ARG A 36 37.83 -5.19 26.27
C ARG A 36 38.94 -5.69 27.18
N LYS A 37 38.55 -6.31 28.29
CA LYS A 37 39.46 -6.97 29.23
C LYS A 37 39.55 -8.45 28.90
N MET A 38 40.74 -8.91 28.59
CA MET A 38 41.02 -10.31 28.28
C MET A 38 41.99 -10.90 29.32
N ILE A 39 41.75 -12.14 29.72
CA ILE A 39 42.68 -12.92 30.55
C ILE A 39 42.96 -14.28 29.91
N ILE A 40 44.22 -14.71 29.97
CA ILE A 40 44.63 -16.09 29.66
C ILE A 40 44.90 -16.85 30.95
N VAL A 41 44.10 -17.88 31.20
CA VAL A 41 44.27 -18.83 32.29
C VAL A 41 45.07 -20.02 31.79
N ARG A 42 46.29 -20.18 32.31
CA ARG A 42 47.27 -21.18 31.85
C ARG A 42 47.22 -22.44 32.71
N GLY A 43 46.98 -23.60 32.10
CA GLY A 43 46.95 -24.90 32.78
C GLY A 43 47.83 -25.96 32.12
N VAL A 44 48.54 -26.78 32.90
CA VAL A 44 49.25 -27.97 32.43
C VAL A 44 48.92 -29.19 33.28
N ASP A 45 48.50 -30.27 32.62
CA ASP A 45 48.44 -31.59 33.24
C ASP A 45 49.84 -32.21 33.26
N THR A 46 50.56 -31.96 34.36
CA THR A 46 51.95 -32.41 34.52
C THR A 46 52.12 -33.94 34.50
N ALA A 47 51.02 -34.71 34.64
CA ALA A 47 51.07 -36.15 34.52
C ALA A 47 51.29 -36.61 33.08
N THR A 48 50.91 -35.79 32.10
CA THR A 48 50.86 -36.21 30.69
C THR A 48 51.57 -35.26 29.74
N HIS A 49 51.74 -33.98 30.09
CA HIS A 49 52.25 -32.94 29.19
C HIS A 49 53.20 -31.94 29.88
N THR A 50 53.88 -31.13 29.07
CA THR A 50 54.69 -29.98 29.50
C THR A 50 54.20 -28.72 28.80
N TRP A 51 54.32 -27.58 29.49
CA TRP A 51 53.92 -26.29 28.93
C TRP A 51 54.85 -25.89 27.78
N GLN A 52 54.31 -25.56 26.60
CA GLN A 52 55.10 -25.31 25.38
C GLN A 52 55.11 -23.85 24.93
N ASP A 53 54.04 -23.10 25.14
CA ASP A 53 53.94 -21.72 24.69
C ASP A 53 54.79 -20.73 25.51
N THR A 54 55.44 -19.79 24.82
CA THR A 54 56.26 -18.77 25.48
C THR A 54 55.43 -17.53 25.80
N ASP A 55 55.90 -16.70 26.75
CA ASP A 55 55.30 -15.37 26.96
C ASP A 55 55.28 -14.54 25.66
N GLN A 56 56.23 -14.76 24.74
CA GLN A 56 56.25 -14.10 23.43
C GLN A 56 55.08 -14.55 22.54
N HIS A 57 54.70 -15.83 22.54
CA HIS A 57 53.52 -16.28 21.78
C HIS A 57 52.24 -15.63 22.31
N LEU A 58 52.12 -15.48 23.62
CA LEU A 58 50.98 -14.81 24.26
C LEU A 58 50.95 -13.31 23.90
N GLN A 59 52.09 -12.63 23.92
CA GLN A 59 52.16 -11.22 23.48
C GLN A 59 51.85 -11.05 21.98
N ASN A 60 52.25 -12.01 21.14
CA ASN A 60 51.89 -12.00 19.72
C ASN A 60 50.38 -12.19 19.53
N LEU A 61 49.76 -13.15 20.22
CA LEU A 61 48.31 -13.33 20.20
C LEU A 61 47.58 -12.05 20.58
N LYS A 62 48.01 -11.37 21.66
CA LYS A 62 47.45 -10.06 22.04
C LYS A 62 47.53 -9.05 20.91
N THR A 63 48.70 -8.94 20.28
CA THR A 63 48.97 -7.93 19.24
C THR A 63 48.13 -8.19 17.99
N GLU A 64 48.08 -9.44 17.53
CA GLU A 64 47.29 -9.83 16.36
C GLU A 64 45.78 -9.70 16.63
N PHE A 65 45.31 -10.10 17.82
CA PHE A 65 43.91 -9.96 18.18
C PHE A 65 43.50 -8.47 18.28
N ASP A 66 44.27 -7.63 18.98
CA ASP A 66 43.99 -6.20 19.05
C ASP A 66 43.98 -5.55 17.66
N SER A 67 44.99 -5.83 16.84
CA SER A 67 45.09 -5.30 15.48
C SER A 67 43.92 -5.72 14.61
N TYR A 68 43.51 -7.00 14.68
CA TYR A 68 42.40 -7.51 13.90
C TYR A 68 41.07 -6.91 14.37
N LEU A 69 40.84 -6.88 15.69
CA LEU A 69 39.63 -6.33 16.30
C LEU A 69 39.44 -4.85 15.96
N ARG A 70 40.51 -4.04 16.03
CA ARG A 70 40.48 -2.63 15.61
C ARG A 70 40.17 -2.47 14.14
N LYS A 71 40.78 -3.31 13.28
CA LYS A 71 40.55 -3.30 11.83
C LYS A 71 39.08 -3.54 11.49
N VAL A 72 38.49 -4.64 11.98
CA VAL A 72 37.11 -5.03 11.61
C VAL A 72 36.02 -4.27 12.37
N SER A 73 36.36 -3.65 13.51
CA SER A 73 35.43 -2.79 14.26
C SER A 73 35.54 -1.31 13.93
N PHE A 74 36.45 -0.92 13.04
CA PHE A 74 36.75 0.49 12.71
C PHE A 74 37.15 1.30 13.96
N GLU A 75 38.08 0.78 14.74
CA GLU A 75 38.55 1.36 16.01
C GLU A 75 37.46 1.51 17.08
N LYS A 76 36.27 0.93 16.88
CA LYS A 76 35.19 0.97 17.88
C LYS A 76 35.42 0.01 19.02
N THR A 77 36.23 -1.04 18.84
CA THR A 77 36.55 -2.04 19.87
C THR A 77 38.03 -2.40 19.83
N TRP A 78 38.63 -2.62 20.99
CA TRP A 78 40.03 -3.02 21.12
C TRP A 78 40.27 -3.81 22.41
N ILE A 79 41.45 -4.44 22.53
CA ILE A 79 41.89 -5.09 23.76
C ILE A 79 42.57 -4.04 24.65
N GLU A 80 41.90 -3.63 25.73
CA GLU A 80 42.41 -2.63 26.66
C GLU A 80 43.29 -3.25 27.75
N THR A 81 42.81 -4.34 28.36
CA THR A 81 43.54 -5.07 29.39
C THR A 81 43.80 -6.48 28.89
N TYR A 82 45.02 -6.98 29.12
CA TYR A 82 45.43 -8.32 28.74
C TYR A 82 46.29 -8.91 29.86
N ASP A 83 45.69 -9.80 30.64
CA ASP A 83 46.35 -10.45 31.77
C ASP A 83 46.65 -11.92 31.49
N ILE A 84 47.68 -12.43 32.14
CA ILE A 84 48.13 -13.82 31.98
C ILE A 84 48.40 -14.37 33.39
N THR A 85 47.69 -15.44 33.78
CA THR A 85 47.92 -16.11 35.08
C THR A 85 49.25 -16.84 35.10
N PRO A 86 49.86 -17.24 36.23
CA PRO A 86 50.90 -18.27 36.23
C PRO A 86 50.43 -19.57 35.55
N VAL A 87 51.37 -20.45 35.20
CA VAL A 87 51.04 -21.80 34.70
C VAL A 87 50.63 -22.66 35.89
N TYR A 88 49.36 -23.05 35.93
CA TYR A 88 48.83 -23.89 37.00
C TYR A 88 49.00 -25.37 36.68
N ASN A 89 49.57 -26.10 37.64
CA ASN A 89 49.57 -27.55 37.59
C ASN A 89 48.19 -28.05 38.02
N PHE A 90 47.58 -28.89 37.19
CA PHE A 90 46.32 -29.54 37.50
C PHE A 90 46.35 -31.00 37.05
N THR A 91 45.28 -31.74 37.30
CA THR A 91 45.11 -33.13 36.84
C THR A 91 43.70 -33.27 36.27
N VAL A 92 43.60 -33.73 35.03
CA VAL A 92 42.30 -33.99 34.40
C VAL A 92 41.70 -35.26 35.01
N ASP A 93 40.43 -35.20 35.45
CA ASP A 93 39.71 -36.42 35.83
C ASP A 93 39.38 -37.21 34.56
N PRO A 94 39.89 -38.45 34.40
CA PRO A 94 39.62 -39.25 33.21
C PRO A 94 38.13 -39.62 33.05
N ASN A 95 37.32 -39.52 34.11
CA ASN A 95 35.88 -39.78 34.08
C ASN A 95 35.03 -38.52 33.88
N ASN A 96 35.64 -37.32 33.97
CA ASN A 96 34.98 -36.04 33.80
C ASN A 96 35.94 -35.03 33.15
N ASN A 97 36.20 -35.26 31.87
CA ASN A 97 37.19 -34.52 31.12
C ASN A 97 36.61 -33.41 30.24
N GLY A 98 35.32 -33.09 30.23
CA GLY A 98 34.79 -32.05 29.33
C GLY A 98 35.38 -30.64 29.54
N TYR A 99 35.29 -29.78 28.53
CA TYR A 99 35.76 -28.37 28.56
C TYR A 99 35.30 -27.60 29.80
N THR A 100 34.05 -27.81 30.22
CA THR A 100 33.48 -27.20 31.43
C THR A 100 34.21 -27.63 32.71
N ALA A 101 34.49 -28.93 32.86
CA ALA A 101 35.17 -29.45 34.04
C ALA A 101 36.62 -28.93 34.15
N LEU A 102 37.28 -28.78 33.00
CA LEU A 102 38.60 -28.15 32.91
C LEU A 102 38.56 -26.67 33.29
N SER A 103 37.66 -25.87 32.71
CA SER A 103 37.52 -24.45 33.05
C SER A 103 37.14 -24.26 34.50
N ASP A 104 36.28 -25.09 35.08
CA ASP A 104 35.89 -25.02 36.49
C ASP A 104 37.10 -25.23 37.40
N ALA A 105 37.90 -26.26 37.14
CA ALA A 105 39.11 -26.53 37.91
C ALA A 105 40.12 -25.37 37.83
N LEU A 106 40.39 -24.87 36.63
CA LEU A 106 41.32 -23.76 36.42
C LEU A 106 40.79 -22.44 36.96
N SER A 107 39.47 -22.20 36.90
CA SER A 107 38.83 -20.99 37.41
C SER A 107 38.98 -20.89 38.93
N VAL A 108 38.82 -21.99 39.65
CA VAL A 108 39.01 -22.06 41.10
C VAL A 108 40.47 -21.75 41.47
N ILE A 109 41.43 -22.33 40.74
CA ILE A 109 42.86 -22.06 40.98
C ILE A 109 43.19 -20.59 40.72
N ALA A 110 42.75 -20.04 39.58
CA ALA A 110 42.97 -18.64 39.25
C ALA A 110 42.31 -17.68 40.26
N THR A 111 41.10 -17.99 40.71
CA THR A 111 40.40 -17.19 41.74
C THR A 111 41.15 -17.21 43.07
N ASN A 112 41.67 -18.37 43.48
CA ASN A 112 42.47 -18.49 44.69
C ASN A 112 43.82 -17.75 44.59
N ASP A 113 44.37 -17.60 43.39
CA ASP A 113 45.57 -16.81 43.11
C ASP A 113 45.28 -15.29 42.98
N GLY A 114 44.02 -14.88 43.18
CA GLY A 114 43.60 -13.49 43.24
C GLY A 114 43.02 -12.92 41.93
N TYR A 115 42.82 -13.73 40.90
CA TYR A 115 42.19 -13.31 39.65
C TYR A 115 40.66 -13.42 39.73
N ASN A 116 39.95 -12.29 39.75
CA ASN A 116 38.49 -12.29 39.64
C ASN A 116 38.07 -12.39 38.16
N LEU A 117 37.80 -13.60 37.70
CA LEU A 117 37.49 -13.86 36.28
C LEU A 117 36.22 -13.15 35.78
N GLY A 118 35.30 -12.76 36.69
CA GLY A 118 34.12 -11.98 36.33
C GLY A 118 34.40 -10.54 35.88
N ASP A 119 35.61 -10.02 36.13
CA ASP A 119 36.03 -8.69 35.71
C ASP A 119 36.49 -8.62 34.24
N TYR A 120 36.59 -9.77 33.57
CA TYR A 120 37.08 -9.89 32.19
C TYR A 120 35.94 -10.20 31.22
N ASN A 121 35.97 -9.54 30.06
CA ASN A 121 35.04 -9.80 28.97
C ASN A 121 35.37 -11.10 28.22
N ILE A 122 36.65 -11.47 28.18
CA ILE A 122 37.14 -12.65 27.47
C ILE A 122 38.03 -13.45 28.41
N VAL A 123 37.64 -14.69 28.70
CA VAL A 123 38.44 -15.63 29.51
C VAL A 123 38.90 -16.77 28.60
N MET A 124 40.20 -16.86 28.33
CA MET A 124 40.78 -17.92 27.51
C MET A 124 41.51 -18.93 28.39
N TYR A 125 41.02 -20.17 28.45
CA TYR A 125 41.69 -21.29 29.09
C TYR A 125 42.64 -21.94 28.10
N LEU A 126 43.93 -21.71 28.27
CA LEU A 126 44.99 -22.33 27.49
C LEU A 126 45.53 -23.53 28.26
N HIS A 127 45.31 -24.74 27.74
CA HIS A 127 45.62 -25.98 28.46
C HIS A 127 46.55 -26.92 27.68
N SER A 128 47.27 -27.79 28.40
CA SER A 128 48.03 -28.90 27.82
C SER A 128 47.71 -30.20 28.58
N SER A 129 47.07 -31.17 27.92
CA SER A 129 46.61 -32.44 28.54
C SER A 129 46.43 -33.59 27.53
N SER A 130 46.38 -34.84 28.00
CA SER A 130 46.26 -36.05 27.16
C SER A 130 44.91 -36.30 26.51
N ILE A 131 43.88 -35.56 26.91
CA ILE A 131 42.61 -35.57 26.18
C ILE A 131 42.72 -34.40 25.20
N ASP A 132 43.12 -34.74 23.97
CA ASP A 132 43.10 -33.80 22.85
C ASP A 132 41.63 -33.54 22.52
N PHE A 133 41.12 -32.39 22.94
CA PHE A 133 39.70 -32.08 22.80
C PHE A 133 39.26 -31.77 21.35
N GLY A 134 40.17 -31.96 20.38
CA GLY A 134 39.85 -31.85 18.96
C GLY A 134 39.40 -30.45 18.57
N GLY A 135 40.37 -29.54 18.41
CA GLY A 135 40.13 -28.15 18.01
C GLY A 135 39.76 -27.24 19.20
N GLY A 136 40.16 -25.97 19.13
CA GLY A 136 39.70 -24.97 20.09
C GLY A 136 38.18 -24.78 19.97
N GLY A 137 37.54 -24.40 21.06
CA GLY A 137 36.11 -24.10 21.07
C GLY A 137 35.84 -22.91 21.98
N ALA A 138 34.67 -22.30 21.83
CA ALA A 138 34.26 -21.19 22.67
C ALA A 138 32.76 -21.21 22.95
N LEU A 139 32.40 -20.69 24.12
CA LEU A 139 31.02 -20.44 24.52
C LEU A 139 30.87 -18.96 24.86
N GLY A 140 30.01 -18.28 24.10
CA GLY A 140 29.45 -16.98 24.44
C GLY A 140 27.97 -17.13 24.78
N THR A 141 27.52 -16.58 25.91
CA THR A 141 26.09 -16.53 26.24
C THR A 141 25.50 -15.19 25.81
N GLY A 142 24.65 -15.18 24.77
CA GLY A 142 24.02 -13.96 24.24
C GLY A 142 25.02 -12.97 23.60
N ASN A 143 24.51 -11.82 23.13
CA ASN A 143 25.35 -10.77 22.54
C ASN A 143 26.30 -10.19 23.62
N GLY A 144 27.54 -10.66 23.66
CA GLY A 144 28.75 -9.83 23.78
C GLY A 144 29.16 -9.21 25.12
N LEU A 145 28.83 -9.80 26.28
CA LEU A 145 29.29 -9.21 27.55
C LEU A 145 30.44 -9.96 28.23
N ASN A 146 30.37 -11.28 28.37
CA ASN A 146 31.42 -12.14 28.93
C ASN A 146 31.41 -13.52 28.24
N GLY A 147 32.55 -14.00 27.75
CA GLY A 147 32.66 -15.28 27.06
C GLY A 147 33.92 -16.06 27.40
N THR A 148 33.87 -17.37 27.18
CA THR A 148 34.95 -18.31 27.50
C THR A 148 35.46 -19.01 26.25
N ILE A 149 36.78 -19.12 26.14
CA ILE A 149 37.48 -19.78 25.05
C ILE A 149 38.34 -20.90 25.64
N TRP A 150 38.39 -22.03 24.96
CA TRP A 150 39.32 -23.12 25.24
C TRP A 150 40.28 -23.29 24.08
N ALA A 151 41.57 -23.22 24.39
CA ALA A 151 42.65 -23.36 23.43
C ALA A 151 43.64 -24.43 23.91
N ASN A 152 44.12 -25.25 22.99
CA ASN A 152 45.24 -26.14 23.25
C ASN A 152 46.56 -25.32 23.23
N ASN A 153 47.53 -25.74 24.03
CA ASN A 153 48.88 -25.16 24.18
C ASN A 153 49.72 -25.38 22.91
N ALA A 154 49.35 -24.67 21.84
CA ALA A 154 49.97 -24.68 20.52
C ALA A 154 49.79 -23.35 19.76
N LEU A 155 49.79 -22.21 20.47
CA LEU A 155 49.53 -20.89 19.87
C LEU A 155 50.49 -20.53 18.73
N SER A 156 51.73 -21.05 18.76
CA SER A 156 52.75 -20.80 17.73
C SER A 156 52.37 -21.24 16.32
N TRP A 157 51.39 -22.13 16.18
CA TRP A 157 51.03 -22.73 14.90
C TRP A 157 49.76 -22.12 14.28
N TYR A 158 48.91 -21.47 15.07
CA TYR A 158 47.59 -21.02 14.56
C TYR A 158 46.93 -19.89 15.36
N TYR A 159 47.36 -18.65 15.15
CA TYR A 159 46.75 -17.47 15.79
C TYR A 159 45.33 -17.17 15.29
N ALA A 160 45.06 -17.38 13.98
CA ALA A 160 43.77 -17.05 13.37
C ALA A 160 42.60 -17.81 14.02
N GLY A 161 42.75 -19.12 14.28
CA GLY A 161 41.72 -19.89 14.97
C GLY A 161 41.51 -19.45 16.42
N ASN A 162 42.57 -19.13 17.16
CA ASN A 162 42.43 -18.62 18.52
C ASN A 162 41.72 -17.25 18.56
N ILE A 163 41.95 -16.41 17.54
CA ILE A 163 41.25 -15.14 17.39
C ILE A 163 39.80 -15.38 16.97
N HIS A 164 39.52 -16.34 16.09
CA HIS A 164 38.16 -16.74 15.70
C HIS A 164 37.32 -17.16 16.90
N GLU A 165 37.84 -18.07 17.74
CA GLU A 165 37.19 -18.43 19.01
C GLU A 165 37.02 -17.22 19.95
N GLY A 166 37.98 -16.27 19.88
CA GLY A 166 37.90 -14.94 20.45
C GLY A 166 36.61 -14.18 20.15
N PHE A 167 36.13 -14.25 18.91
CA PHE A 167 34.91 -13.57 18.49
C PHE A 167 33.65 -14.25 19.04
N HIS A 168 33.66 -15.56 19.27
CA HIS A 168 32.56 -16.23 19.98
C HIS A 168 32.41 -15.73 21.42
N ALA A 169 33.51 -15.36 22.08
CA ALA A 169 33.43 -14.70 23.38
C ALA A 169 32.80 -13.30 23.33
N LEU A 170 32.77 -12.67 22.15
CA LEU A 170 32.05 -11.42 21.87
C LEU A 170 30.58 -11.65 21.46
N GLY A 171 30.09 -12.90 21.51
CA GLY A 171 28.67 -13.21 21.31
C GLY A 171 28.23 -13.30 19.85
N VAL A 172 29.16 -13.47 18.91
CA VAL A 172 28.84 -13.85 17.52
C VAL A 172 29.11 -15.33 17.33
N GLY A 173 28.26 -16.07 16.63
CA GLY A 173 28.55 -17.47 16.30
C GLY A 173 29.33 -17.59 15.00
N HIS A 174 29.20 -18.72 14.34
CA HIS A 174 29.84 -18.94 13.05
C HIS A 174 29.02 -18.30 11.93
N ALA A 175 29.70 -17.90 10.87
CA ALA A 175 29.12 -17.39 9.63
C ALA A 175 28.89 -18.52 8.61
N GLU A 176 28.66 -19.75 9.07
CA GLU A 176 28.46 -20.94 8.24
C GLU A 176 27.25 -21.75 8.69
N THR A 177 26.80 -22.68 7.85
CA THR A 177 25.75 -23.64 8.20
C THR A 177 26.29 -24.69 9.18
N ILE A 178 26.26 -24.37 10.48
CA ILE A 178 26.52 -25.33 11.56
C ILE A 178 25.23 -26.03 11.99
N GLU A 179 25.35 -27.34 12.22
CA GLU A 179 24.35 -28.24 12.76
C GLU A 179 23.59 -27.67 13.97
N GLY A 180 22.29 -27.97 14.07
CA GLY A 180 21.55 -27.77 15.33
C GLY A 180 20.03 -27.60 15.26
N GLY A 181 19.31 -28.26 14.35
CA GLY A 181 17.84 -28.29 14.40
C GLY A 181 17.24 -29.23 13.37
N ALA A 182 16.23 -30.02 13.77
CA ALA A 182 15.65 -31.10 12.96
C ALA A 182 14.79 -30.62 11.77
N ASP A 183 14.47 -29.33 11.66
CA ASP A 183 13.43 -28.83 10.76
C ASP A 183 13.85 -27.56 10.00
N VAL A 184 14.86 -27.63 9.12
CA VAL A 184 15.10 -26.54 8.15
C VAL A 184 15.47 -27.09 6.76
N PHE A 185 14.92 -26.43 5.75
CA PHE A 185 14.65 -26.92 4.41
C PHE A 185 15.82 -26.69 3.42
N PRO A 186 16.09 -27.60 2.44
CA PRO A 186 15.61 -28.97 2.35
C PRO A 186 16.77 -29.97 2.54
N GLY A 187 17.02 -30.43 3.77
CA GLY A 187 17.80 -31.66 3.94
C GLY A 187 18.42 -31.90 5.31
N LYS A 188 18.62 -33.18 5.63
CA LYS A 188 19.53 -33.64 6.68
C LYS A 188 20.95 -33.60 6.12
N VAL A 189 21.71 -32.54 6.39
CA VAL A 189 23.10 -32.42 5.94
C VAL A 189 23.98 -31.94 7.09
N THR A 190 25.18 -32.52 7.17
CA THR A 190 26.28 -32.24 8.10
C THR A 190 27.04 -30.98 7.67
N GLY A 191 27.49 -30.18 8.64
CA GLY A 191 27.93 -28.78 8.48
C GLY A 191 29.08 -28.49 7.49
N GLY A 192 29.03 -27.29 6.91
CA GLY A 192 29.98 -26.67 5.97
C GLY A 192 31.25 -26.11 6.63
N HIS A 193 32.37 -26.06 5.88
CA HIS A 193 33.48 -25.12 6.14
C HIS A 193 33.27 -23.92 5.20
N ASP A 194 33.04 -22.71 5.73
CA ASP A 194 33.02 -21.46 4.93
C ASP A 194 34.43 -20.84 4.84
N PRO A 195 35.11 -20.84 3.68
CA PRO A 195 36.43 -20.23 3.50
C PRO A 195 36.39 -18.72 3.19
N TYR A 196 35.20 -18.10 3.14
CA TYR A 196 34.97 -16.74 2.67
C TYR A 196 35.09 -15.69 3.78
N HIS A 197 34.60 -16.02 4.96
CA HIS A 197 34.56 -15.11 6.10
C HIS A 197 35.51 -15.57 7.19
N PHE A 198 36.06 -14.62 7.95
CA PHE A 198 36.86 -14.95 9.13
C PHE A 198 36.09 -15.80 10.15
N MET A 199 34.76 -15.61 10.24
CA MET A 199 33.87 -16.43 11.08
C MET A 199 33.31 -17.67 10.37
N GLY A 200 33.76 -18.00 9.17
CA GLY A 200 33.61 -19.33 8.58
C GLY A 200 34.73 -20.24 9.12
N SER A 201 34.40 -21.48 9.50
CA SER A 201 35.10 -22.40 10.40
C SER A 201 36.56 -22.10 10.77
N GLN A 202 36.85 -22.09 12.08
CA GLN A 202 38.21 -22.05 12.66
C GLN A 202 39.10 -20.89 12.20
N GLY A 203 38.58 -19.85 11.54
CA GLY A 203 39.38 -18.73 11.04
C GLY A 203 40.27 -19.07 9.85
N ASP A 204 39.95 -20.14 9.10
CA ASP A 204 40.74 -20.66 7.96
C ASP A 204 40.95 -19.61 6.86
N ALA A 205 40.05 -18.63 6.77
CA ALA A 205 40.15 -17.49 5.86
C ALA A 205 41.35 -16.56 6.20
N GLY A 206 41.86 -16.61 7.44
CA GLY A 206 43.02 -15.86 7.92
C GLY A 206 42.72 -14.39 8.27
N LEU A 207 43.67 -13.71 8.92
CA LEU A 207 43.49 -12.35 9.47
C LEU A 207 43.40 -11.23 8.40
N ASN A 208 43.46 -11.57 7.11
CA ASN A 208 43.30 -10.62 6.02
C ASN A 208 41.84 -10.45 5.60
N THR A 209 40.96 -11.41 5.93
CA THR A 209 39.53 -11.36 5.60
C THR A 209 38.73 -10.58 6.63
N ASP A 210 37.55 -10.13 6.22
CA ASP A 210 36.62 -9.40 7.08
C ASP A 210 35.63 -10.35 7.76
N ILE A 211 34.89 -9.84 8.74
CA ILE A 211 33.68 -10.50 9.26
C ILE A 211 32.43 -9.97 8.53
N PRO A 212 31.36 -10.78 8.41
CA PRO A 212 30.13 -10.34 7.76
C PRO A 212 29.53 -9.06 8.35
N ASN A 213 28.96 -8.20 7.49
CA ASN A 213 28.36 -6.93 7.89
C ASN A 213 27.28 -7.07 8.97
N TYR A 214 26.44 -8.12 8.90
CA TYR A 214 25.42 -8.32 9.94
C TYR A 214 26.05 -8.57 11.32
N MET A 215 27.20 -9.23 11.42
CA MET A 215 27.91 -9.44 12.70
C MET A 215 28.46 -8.11 13.22
N GLN A 216 29.05 -7.31 12.34
CA GLN A 216 29.46 -5.95 12.66
C GLN A 216 28.28 -5.13 13.17
N TYR A 217 27.09 -5.29 12.57
CA TYR A 217 25.87 -4.63 13.03
C TYR A 217 25.43 -5.14 14.40
N LEU A 218 25.37 -6.45 14.63
CA LEU A 218 25.00 -7.03 15.95
C LEU A 218 25.92 -6.53 17.07
N LEU A 219 27.21 -6.35 16.76
CA LEU A 219 28.22 -5.83 17.68
C LEU A 219 28.16 -4.30 17.85
N GLY A 220 27.36 -3.59 17.05
CA GLY A 220 27.24 -2.12 17.09
C GLY A 220 28.32 -1.37 16.31
N TRP A 221 29.10 -2.07 15.49
CA TRP A 221 30.21 -1.50 14.73
C TRP A 221 29.75 -0.80 13.45
N ILE A 222 28.58 -1.16 12.92
CA ILE A 222 27.93 -0.45 11.81
C ILE A 222 26.44 -0.21 12.11
N THR A 223 25.82 0.68 11.34
CA THR A 223 24.37 0.99 11.38
C THR A 223 23.82 0.95 9.96
N PRO A 224 22.56 0.55 9.67
CA PRO A 224 22.00 0.41 8.30
C PRO A 224 21.78 1.71 7.50
N GLN A 225 22.40 2.83 7.87
CA GLN A 225 22.09 4.16 7.33
C GLN A 225 22.79 4.45 5.99
N SER A 226 22.15 4.11 4.86
CA SER A 226 22.31 4.70 3.51
C SER A 226 21.83 3.73 2.42
N VAL A 227 20.64 3.18 2.60
CA VAL A 227 19.98 2.39 1.57
C VAL A 227 19.21 3.38 0.69
N GLU A 228 19.54 3.45 -0.60
CA GLU A 228 18.70 4.20 -1.54
C GLU A 228 17.50 3.33 -1.89
N LEU A 229 16.36 3.63 -1.27
CA LEU A 229 15.09 3.02 -1.66
C LEU A 229 14.62 3.70 -2.94
N VAL A 230 14.67 2.98 -4.06
CA VAL A 230 14.09 3.43 -5.33
C VAL A 230 12.66 2.93 -5.35
N THR A 231 11.73 3.74 -4.88
CA THR A 231 10.30 3.40 -4.94
C THR A 231 9.77 3.60 -6.36
N SER A 232 9.61 2.49 -7.08
CA SER A 232 8.71 2.41 -8.23
C SER A 232 7.34 2.05 -7.71
N GLN A 233 6.44 3.02 -7.53
CA GLN A 233 5.09 2.76 -7.02
C GLN A 233 4.24 2.09 -8.11
N THR A 234 4.24 0.77 -8.10
CA THR A 234 3.12 -0.08 -8.50
C THR A 234 2.73 -0.87 -7.26
N LEU A 235 1.43 -1.15 -7.07
CA LEU A 235 0.95 -2.06 -6.03
C LEU A 235 1.92 -3.26 -5.95
N ASN A 236 2.50 -3.48 -4.77
CA ASN A 236 3.29 -4.68 -4.47
C ASN A 236 4.70 -4.77 -5.08
N THR A 237 5.39 -3.68 -5.45
CA THR A 237 6.82 -3.78 -5.83
C THR A 237 7.69 -2.69 -5.20
N HIS A 238 8.81 -3.10 -4.62
CA HIS A 238 9.80 -2.21 -4.02
C HIS A 238 11.18 -2.48 -4.60
N THR A 239 11.98 -1.43 -4.84
CA THR A 239 13.36 -1.59 -5.31
C THR A 239 14.34 -0.95 -4.34
N LEU A 240 15.39 -1.68 -4.00
CA LEU A 240 16.39 -1.31 -3.02
C LEU A 240 17.76 -1.34 -3.66
N LYS A 241 18.52 -0.26 -3.50
CA LYS A 241 19.86 -0.15 -4.07
C LYS A 241 20.92 -0.10 -2.96
N LEU A 242 21.75 -1.15 -2.90
CA LEU A 242 22.86 -1.28 -1.96
C LEU A 242 24.16 -0.85 -2.61
N TYR A 243 25.01 -0.14 -1.87
CA TYR A 243 26.29 0.36 -2.34
C TYR A 243 27.47 -0.33 -1.64
N LYS A 244 28.56 -0.49 -2.38
CA LYS A 244 29.88 -0.78 -1.85
C LYS A 244 30.34 0.43 -1.06
N SER A 245 30.65 0.30 0.23
CA SER A 245 31.56 1.26 0.87
C SER A 245 32.88 0.58 0.97
N SER A 246 33.77 0.89 0.04
CA SER A 246 35.21 0.65 0.11
C SER A 246 35.69 0.00 1.43
N LEU A 247 36.30 -1.18 1.35
CA LEU A 247 37.24 -1.65 2.36
C LEU A 247 38.27 -0.53 2.53
N VAL A 248 38.35 0.12 3.69
CA VAL A 248 39.25 1.26 3.78
C VAL A 248 39.97 1.39 5.10
N SER A 249 41.17 1.91 4.95
CA SER A 249 41.77 2.90 5.84
C SER A 249 40.92 4.17 6.12
N ASN A 250 39.87 4.46 5.33
CA ASN A 250 38.90 5.59 5.37
C ASN A 250 37.41 5.20 5.07
N TYR A 251 36.75 4.36 5.88
CA TYR A 251 35.35 3.95 5.69
C TYR A 251 34.41 5.16 5.56
N ASN A 252 33.55 5.19 4.53
CA ASN A 252 32.57 6.26 4.33
C ASN A 252 31.19 5.80 4.81
N ASN A 253 30.78 6.27 5.99
CA ASN A 253 29.49 5.96 6.62
C ASN A 253 28.23 6.32 5.78
N GLN A 254 28.37 6.94 4.61
CA GLN A 254 27.25 7.35 3.75
C GLN A 254 26.86 6.31 2.69
N ARG A 255 27.59 5.19 2.57
CA ARG A 255 27.31 4.12 1.59
C ARG A 255 27.48 2.79 2.30
N LEU A 256 26.57 1.84 2.17
CA LEU A 256 26.56 0.63 3.01
C LEU A 256 26.12 -0.61 2.24
N TYR A 257 26.71 -1.74 2.63
CA TYR A 257 26.60 -3.04 1.98
C TYR A 257 25.39 -3.88 2.38
N SER A 258 24.63 -3.49 3.40
CA SER A 258 23.62 -4.37 4.00
C SER A 258 22.34 -3.65 4.39
N ALA A 259 21.23 -4.33 4.25
CA ALA A 259 19.91 -3.90 4.72
C ALA A 259 19.25 -5.01 5.54
N GLN A 260 18.55 -4.61 6.60
CA GLN A 260 17.62 -5.49 7.29
C GLN A 260 16.30 -5.48 6.52
N LEU A 261 15.79 -6.67 6.20
CA LEU A 261 14.53 -6.85 5.50
C LEU A 261 13.40 -7.26 6.43
N ASP A 262 13.74 -7.91 7.56
CA ASP A 262 12.80 -8.40 8.58
C ASP A 262 13.57 -8.59 9.90
N ASP A 263 12.87 -8.92 10.98
CA ASP A 263 13.42 -9.26 12.28
C ASP A 263 14.51 -10.33 12.22
N ASN A 264 14.39 -11.24 11.25
CA ASN A 264 15.27 -12.37 11.10
C ASN A 264 16.02 -12.43 9.75
N LEU A 265 15.82 -11.46 8.86
CA LEU A 265 16.41 -11.50 7.52
C LEU A 265 17.24 -10.25 7.22
N TRP A 266 18.50 -10.49 6.87
CA TRP A 266 19.46 -9.49 6.47
C TRP A 266 19.98 -9.82 5.09
N ILE A 267 20.28 -8.79 4.29
CA ILE A 267 20.98 -8.93 3.03
C ILE A 267 22.28 -8.16 3.07
N SER A 268 23.32 -8.73 2.48
CA SER A 268 24.60 -8.06 2.25
C SER A 268 25.02 -8.24 0.80
N TYR A 269 25.57 -7.20 0.19
CA TYR A 269 26.13 -7.27 -1.16
C TYR A 269 27.65 -7.38 -1.11
N GLU A 270 28.24 -8.36 -1.82
CA GLU A 270 29.69 -8.44 -2.00
C GLU A 270 30.06 -8.26 -3.49
N PRO A 271 30.33 -7.01 -3.93
CA PRO A 271 30.57 -6.67 -5.33
C PRO A 271 31.93 -7.13 -5.86
N ASP A 272 32.89 -7.27 -4.96
CA ASP A 272 34.25 -7.62 -5.28
C ASP A 272 34.59 -8.90 -4.56
N ASN A 273 34.88 -9.93 -5.34
CA ASN A 273 35.40 -11.21 -4.88
C ASN A 273 36.77 -11.00 -4.20
N SER A 274 36.78 -10.34 -3.04
CA SER A 274 37.93 -10.08 -2.18
C SER A 274 38.53 -11.41 -1.72
N ASN A 275 37.74 -12.47 -1.76
CA ASN A 275 38.18 -13.83 -1.80
C ASN A 275 38.46 -14.28 -3.25
N THR A 276 39.73 -14.60 -3.55
CA THR A 276 40.19 -15.09 -4.86
C THR A 276 39.52 -16.39 -5.32
N ARG A 277 38.72 -17.03 -4.47
CA ARG A 277 38.02 -18.30 -4.74
C ARG A 277 36.56 -18.13 -5.15
N ILE A 278 35.99 -16.92 -5.09
CA ILE A 278 34.67 -16.61 -5.65
C ILE A 278 34.86 -16.19 -7.11
N THR A 279 34.11 -16.79 -8.04
CA THR A 279 34.27 -16.54 -9.49
C THR A 279 33.15 -15.69 -10.11
N LYS A 280 32.04 -15.45 -9.40
CA LYS A 280 30.89 -14.64 -9.85
C LYS A 280 30.43 -13.69 -8.74
N LYS A 281 30.05 -12.45 -9.10
CA LYS A 281 29.50 -11.43 -8.18
C LYS A 281 28.12 -11.87 -7.69
N GLY A 282 27.69 -11.49 -6.47
CA GLY A 282 26.27 -11.58 -6.12
C GLY A 282 25.88 -11.07 -4.73
N LEU A 283 24.59 -11.23 -4.40
CA LEU A 283 23.98 -10.87 -3.12
C LEU A 283 23.91 -12.04 -2.12
N LEU A 284 24.38 -11.81 -0.89
CA LEU A 284 24.33 -12.76 0.22
C LEU A 284 23.09 -12.50 1.09
N PHE A 285 22.37 -13.57 1.44
CA PHE A 285 21.27 -13.52 2.40
C PHE A 285 21.73 -14.12 3.72
N HIS A 286 21.55 -13.36 4.80
CA HIS A 286 21.85 -13.77 6.16
C HIS A 286 20.54 -13.94 6.93
N TYR A 287 20.22 -15.18 7.29
CA TYR A 287 19.12 -15.46 8.20
C TYR A 287 19.64 -15.46 9.64
N ILE A 288 19.05 -14.60 10.47
CA ILE A 288 19.33 -14.42 11.89
C ILE A 288 18.08 -14.87 12.65
N PRO A 289 18.02 -16.08 13.22
CA PRO A 289 16.82 -16.66 13.85
C PRO A 289 16.24 -15.92 15.08
N GLY A 290 16.62 -14.66 15.32
CA GLY A 290 16.10 -13.82 16.38
C GLY A 290 17.18 -13.04 17.14
N PRO A 291 16.78 -12.09 18.00
CA PRO A 291 17.65 -11.14 18.72
C PRO A 291 18.60 -11.77 19.75
N LYS A 292 18.59 -13.10 19.90
CA LYS A 292 19.46 -13.90 20.80
C LYS A 292 20.14 -15.06 20.09
N SER A 293 19.92 -15.23 18.78
CA SER A 293 20.52 -16.31 18.03
C SER A 293 21.99 -15.99 17.76
N GLY A 294 22.90 -16.67 18.45
CA GLY A 294 24.32 -16.62 18.10
C GLY A 294 24.60 -17.26 16.75
N VAL A 295 23.67 -18.04 16.18
CA VAL A 295 23.88 -18.76 14.92
C VAL A 295 23.22 -18.01 13.77
N CYS A 296 23.94 -17.85 12.67
CA CYS A 296 23.42 -17.24 11.45
C CYS A 296 23.65 -18.18 10.26
N ARG A 297 22.76 -18.12 9.26
CA ARG A 297 22.84 -19.00 8.10
C ARG A 297 22.91 -18.18 6.82
N LEU A 298 23.87 -18.55 5.97
CA LEU A 298 23.84 -18.18 4.56
C LEU A 298 22.79 -19.05 3.86
N LEU A 299 21.85 -18.42 3.16
CA LEU A 299 20.83 -19.14 2.39
C LEU A 299 21.40 -19.45 1.00
N ASP A 300 21.75 -20.71 0.76
CA ASP A 300 22.15 -21.19 -0.58
C ASP A 300 20.91 -21.65 -1.37
N THR A 301 20.81 -21.18 -2.60
CA THR A 301 19.72 -21.56 -3.52
C THR A 301 20.21 -22.39 -4.70
N ARG A 302 21.52 -22.39 -5.01
CA ARG A 302 22.17 -23.22 -6.05
C ARG A 302 23.70 -23.29 -5.86
N PRO A 303 24.26 -24.46 -5.52
CA PRO A 303 25.70 -24.59 -5.37
C PRO A 303 26.36 -24.72 -6.74
N GLN A 304 27.15 -23.71 -7.17
CA GLN A 304 28.27 -23.94 -8.11
C GLN A 304 29.24 -22.72 -8.37
N SER A 305 30.07 -22.30 -7.40
CA SER A 305 31.15 -21.30 -7.57
C SER A 305 32.64 -21.68 -7.30
N ILE A 306 33.02 -22.85 -6.71
CA ILE A 306 34.43 -23.21 -6.37
C ILE A 306 35.03 -24.30 -7.28
N THR A 307 36.21 -24.09 -7.88
CA THR A 307 36.88 -25.09 -8.74
C THR A 307 38.12 -25.76 -8.14
N GLU A 308 38.66 -25.28 -7.01
CA GLU A 308 39.86 -25.82 -6.34
C GLU A 308 39.71 -25.79 -4.80
N LEU A 309 40.05 -26.89 -4.12
CA LEU A 309 39.99 -27.02 -2.65
C LEU A 309 41.22 -26.38 -1.97
N PRO A 310 41.08 -25.76 -0.79
CA PRO A 310 42.23 -25.38 0.03
C PRO A 310 43.13 -26.57 0.39
N PRO A 311 44.44 -26.35 0.56
CA PRO A 311 45.35 -27.36 1.10
C PRO A 311 44.91 -27.79 2.51
N GLY A 312 44.67 -29.09 2.72
CA GLY A 312 44.30 -29.64 4.03
C GLY A 312 42.89 -30.23 4.13
N ILE A 313 41.98 -29.91 3.20
CA ILE A 313 40.65 -30.54 3.15
C ILE A 313 40.77 -31.91 2.45
N GLY A 314 40.61 -32.98 3.24
CA GLY A 314 40.65 -34.36 2.73
C GLY A 314 39.42 -34.72 1.90
N THR A 315 39.53 -35.79 1.10
CA THR A 315 38.46 -36.32 0.23
C THR A 315 37.18 -36.77 0.95
N ASN A 316 37.14 -36.73 2.28
CA ASN A 316 36.00 -37.16 3.09
C ASN A 316 34.95 -36.06 3.31
N TYR A 317 35.25 -34.82 2.95
CA TYR A 317 34.33 -33.68 3.06
C TYR A 317 33.51 -33.44 1.78
N LEU A 318 33.53 -34.37 0.81
CA LEU A 318 32.81 -34.27 -0.47
C LEU A 318 31.28 -34.02 -0.37
N PRO A 319 30.52 -34.52 0.62
CA PRO A 319 29.11 -34.14 0.79
C PRO A 319 28.89 -32.84 1.59
N VAL A 320 29.95 -32.30 2.20
CA VAL A 320 29.98 -30.97 2.84
C VAL A 320 30.34 -29.86 1.83
N ILE A 321 30.90 -30.26 0.69
CA ILE A 321 31.35 -29.43 -0.44
C ILE A 321 30.17 -28.90 -1.30
N ASP A 322 28.94 -29.30 -1.00
CA ASP A 322 27.71 -28.92 -1.75
C ASP A 322 27.12 -27.55 -1.36
N PHE A 323 27.82 -26.74 -0.56
CA PHE A 323 27.46 -25.34 -0.32
C PHE A 323 28.50 -24.43 -0.99
N TRP A 324 28.48 -24.39 -2.33
CA TRP A 324 29.21 -23.35 -3.07
C TRP A 324 28.32 -22.12 -3.08
N ASP A 325 28.45 -21.26 -2.05
CA ASP A 325 27.68 -20.03 -1.93
C ASP A 325 27.72 -19.23 -3.24
N ALA A 326 26.64 -19.36 -4.01
CA ALA A 326 26.35 -18.52 -5.15
C ALA A 326 25.29 -17.55 -4.69
N ALA A 327 25.80 -16.37 -4.37
CA ALA A 327 25.05 -15.17 -4.19
C ALA A 327 24.13 -14.94 -5.41
N LEU A 328 22.90 -14.41 -5.21
CA LEU A 328 21.95 -14.19 -6.31
C LEU A 328 22.67 -13.43 -7.43
N ILE A 329 22.53 -13.86 -8.68
CA ILE A 329 23.06 -13.10 -9.83
C ILE A 329 21.95 -12.31 -10.52
N GLU A 330 22.34 -11.33 -11.32
CA GLU A 330 21.39 -10.48 -12.03
C GLU A 330 20.37 -11.30 -12.84
N ASN A 331 19.09 -10.98 -12.65
CA ASN A 331 17.90 -11.65 -13.18
C ASN A 331 17.54 -13.02 -12.59
N GLU A 332 18.23 -13.49 -11.56
CA GLU A 332 17.75 -14.62 -10.76
C GLU A 332 16.75 -14.19 -9.70
N THR A 333 15.85 -15.11 -9.37
CA THR A 333 14.75 -14.91 -8.43
C THR A 333 14.93 -15.83 -7.23
N PHE A 334 14.73 -15.29 -6.04
CA PHE A 334 14.68 -15.99 -4.76
C PHE A 334 13.38 -15.67 -4.04
N ASN A 335 12.66 -16.69 -3.60
CA ASN A 335 11.41 -16.51 -2.87
C ASN A 335 11.63 -16.66 -1.37
N TRP A 336 11.18 -15.68 -0.60
CA TRP A 336 11.18 -15.70 0.86
C TRP A 336 9.75 -15.47 1.36
N GLY A 337 9.12 -16.51 1.92
CA GLY A 337 7.69 -16.45 2.23
C GLY A 337 6.87 -16.17 0.97
N ASN A 338 6.06 -15.10 1.00
CA ASN A 338 5.29 -14.62 -0.14
C ASN A 338 6.03 -13.57 -0.98
N THR A 339 7.22 -13.14 -0.56
CA THR A 339 8.00 -12.10 -1.24
C THR A 339 8.92 -12.72 -2.28
N GLU A 340 8.83 -12.26 -3.52
CA GLU A 340 9.78 -12.59 -4.59
C GLU A 340 10.91 -11.55 -4.59
N ILE A 341 12.16 -11.99 -4.52
CA ILE A 341 13.37 -11.15 -4.45
C ILE A 341 14.23 -11.38 -5.69
N LYS A 342 14.62 -10.30 -6.37
CA LYS A 342 15.36 -10.38 -7.64
C LYS A 342 16.43 -9.30 -7.72
N ILE A 343 17.66 -9.66 -8.09
CA ILE A 343 18.62 -8.64 -8.53
C ILE A 343 18.22 -8.21 -9.94
N ILE A 344 17.90 -6.93 -10.09
CA ILE A 344 17.49 -6.37 -11.39
C ILE A 344 18.62 -5.62 -12.09
N ASN A 345 19.64 -5.18 -11.36
CA ASN A 345 20.75 -4.43 -11.93
C ASN A 345 21.99 -4.46 -11.02
N THR A 346 23.18 -4.35 -11.60
CA THR A 346 24.43 -4.13 -10.87
C THR A 346 25.27 -3.09 -11.61
N GLY A 347 26.02 -2.25 -10.89
CA GLY A 347 26.78 -1.18 -11.54
C GLY A 347 27.87 -0.58 -10.67
N GLY A 348 28.49 0.50 -11.19
CA GLY A 348 29.57 1.23 -10.53
C GLY A 348 30.98 0.66 -10.77
N THR A 349 31.99 1.41 -10.33
CA THR A 349 33.43 1.09 -10.46
C THR A 349 34.14 1.27 -9.14
N GLU A 350 35.15 0.42 -8.87
CA GLU A 350 35.98 0.48 -7.65
C GLU A 350 35.14 0.62 -6.37
N ASP A 351 35.17 1.77 -5.72
CA ASP A 351 34.51 2.09 -4.45
C ASP A 351 33.03 2.48 -4.58
N ASP A 352 32.53 2.67 -5.81
CA ASP A 352 31.16 3.12 -6.11
C ASP A 352 30.25 1.99 -6.63
N LYS A 353 30.64 0.73 -6.44
CA LYS A 353 29.86 -0.42 -6.91
C LYS A 353 28.51 -0.51 -6.20
N TRP A 354 27.48 -1.04 -6.85
CA TRP A 354 26.15 -1.19 -6.27
C TRP A 354 25.36 -2.35 -6.90
N VAL A 355 24.35 -2.81 -6.17
CA VAL A 355 23.33 -3.77 -6.62
C VAL A 355 21.95 -3.18 -6.40
N GLU A 356 21.06 -3.41 -7.35
CA GLU A 356 19.66 -3.03 -7.29
C GLU A 356 18.80 -4.30 -7.21
N ILE A 357 17.99 -4.37 -6.17
CA ILE A 357 17.24 -5.54 -5.73
C ILE A 357 15.77 -5.17 -5.74
N GLN A 358 15.00 -5.86 -6.55
CA GLN A 358 13.55 -5.77 -6.58
C GLN A 358 12.95 -6.78 -5.62
N PHE A 359 11.93 -6.35 -4.90
CA PHE A 359 11.04 -7.16 -4.10
C PHE A 359 9.65 -7.03 -4.72
N GLN A 360 9.06 -8.14 -5.12
CA GLN A 360 7.66 -8.19 -5.52
C GLN A 360 6.86 -8.86 -4.40
N ASN A 361 5.66 -8.34 -4.14
CA ASN A 361 4.81 -8.57 -2.95
C ASN A 361 5.31 -7.85 -1.69
N CYS A 362 4.49 -7.80 -0.63
CA CYS A 362 4.77 -7.02 0.57
C CYS A 362 6.17 -7.31 1.13
N ILE A 363 6.97 -6.24 1.29
CA ILE A 363 8.18 -6.30 2.11
C ILE A 363 7.72 -6.29 3.56
N ILE A 364 8.34 -7.15 4.35
CA ILE A 364 7.98 -7.55 5.72
C ILE A 364 8.19 -6.42 6.76
N THR A 365 8.24 -5.15 6.38
CA THR A 365 8.23 -4.08 7.40
C THR A 365 6.88 -3.97 8.11
N SER A 366 5.83 -4.63 7.62
CA SER A 366 4.52 -4.64 8.29
C SER A 366 3.68 -5.90 8.07
N GLY A 367 3.91 -6.70 7.03
CA GLY A 367 3.01 -7.81 6.71
C GLY A 367 1.77 -7.33 5.95
N ASP A 368 0.87 -8.27 5.69
CA ASP A 368 -0.48 -8.11 5.14
C ASP A 368 -1.37 -9.02 6.02
N SER A 369 -1.88 -8.44 7.10
CA SER A 369 -2.47 -9.14 8.24
C SER A 369 -3.84 -9.75 7.92
N ASP A 370 -4.58 -9.14 7.00
CA ASP A 370 -5.91 -9.58 6.55
C ASP A 370 -5.90 -10.23 5.17
N ASN A 371 -4.79 -10.19 4.43
CA ASN A 371 -4.58 -10.80 3.11
C ASN A 371 -5.42 -10.16 2.01
N ASP A 372 -5.63 -8.85 2.07
CA ASP A 372 -6.33 -8.10 1.03
C ASP A 372 -5.41 -7.65 -0.13
N GLY A 373 -4.09 -7.80 0.03
CA GLY A 373 -3.09 -7.41 -0.96
C GLY A 373 -2.57 -5.99 -0.81
N VAL A 374 -2.93 -5.29 0.27
CA VAL A 374 -2.34 -4.04 0.75
C VAL A 374 -1.51 -4.34 2.01
N CYS A 375 -0.35 -3.69 2.16
CA CYS A 375 0.52 -4.00 3.29
C CYS A 375 0.11 -3.17 4.53
N ASP A 376 0.17 -3.76 5.74
CA ASP A 376 -0.24 -3.15 7.03
C ASP A 376 0.29 -1.72 7.29
N ALA A 377 1.44 -1.33 6.72
CA ALA A 377 2.01 0.01 6.88
C ALA A 377 1.29 1.10 6.07
N ILE A 378 0.54 0.70 5.05
CA ILE A 378 -0.26 1.56 4.16
C ILE A 378 -1.74 1.15 4.12
N ASP A 379 -2.11 0.11 4.87
CA ASP A 379 -3.46 -0.36 5.13
C ASP A 379 -4.28 0.73 5.85
N LYS A 380 -5.32 1.21 5.16
CA LYS A 380 -6.26 2.19 5.68
C LYS A 380 -7.33 1.55 6.56
N CYS A 381 -7.63 0.28 6.33
CA CYS A 381 -8.82 -0.41 6.77
C CYS A 381 -8.49 -1.75 7.45
N PRO A 382 -7.81 -1.74 8.63
CA PRO A 382 -7.25 -2.95 9.20
C PRO A 382 -8.29 -4.03 9.45
N GLY A 383 -8.10 -5.20 8.83
CA GLY A 383 -9.00 -6.35 8.92
C GLY A 383 -9.89 -6.56 7.69
N GLY A 384 -9.77 -5.74 6.65
CA GLY A 384 -10.61 -5.78 5.46
C GLY A 384 -9.94 -5.18 4.23
N ASP A 385 -10.65 -5.21 3.11
CA ASP A 385 -10.06 -4.92 1.79
C ASP A 385 -10.06 -3.42 1.46
N ASP A 386 -8.86 -2.84 1.40
CA ASP A 386 -8.60 -1.45 1.02
C ASP A 386 -8.96 -1.11 -0.43
N SER A 387 -9.12 -2.12 -1.29
CA SER A 387 -9.42 -1.93 -2.72
C SER A 387 -10.91 -1.85 -3.03
N VAL A 388 -11.77 -2.10 -2.05
CA VAL A 388 -13.22 -2.03 -2.20
C VAL A 388 -13.71 -0.74 -1.56
N ASP A 389 -14.13 0.19 -2.39
CA ASP A 389 -14.75 1.47 -2.04
C ASP A 389 -15.94 1.64 -3.00
N THR A 390 -17.13 1.28 -2.53
CA THR A 390 -18.32 1.12 -3.38
C THR A 390 -18.94 2.46 -3.75
N ASP A 391 -18.80 3.49 -2.91
CA ASP A 391 -19.36 4.82 -3.14
C ASP A 391 -18.31 5.89 -3.53
N ASN A 392 -17.03 5.51 -3.56
CA ASN A 392 -15.89 6.32 -3.96
C ASN A 392 -15.62 7.55 -3.09
N ASP A 393 -15.94 7.49 -1.80
CA ASP A 393 -15.68 8.57 -0.84
C ASP A 393 -14.23 8.57 -0.29
N SER A 394 -13.40 7.62 -0.74
CA SER A 394 -12.02 7.36 -0.33
C SER A 394 -11.84 6.62 1.01
N ILE A 395 -12.93 6.15 1.62
CA ILE A 395 -13.01 5.29 2.80
C ILE A 395 -13.41 3.88 2.33
N PRO A 396 -12.56 2.85 2.48
CA PRO A 396 -12.92 1.51 2.03
C PRO A 396 -14.11 0.91 2.81
N ASP A 397 -14.95 0.12 2.13
CA ASP A 397 -16.24 -0.40 2.59
C ASP A 397 -16.18 -1.05 3.98
N PHE A 398 -15.07 -1.72 4.29
CA PHE A 398 -14.94 -2.48 5.54
C PHE A 398 -14.84 -1.58 6.79
N CYS A 399 -14.26 -0.39 6.66
CA CYS A 399 -14.10 0.60 7.72
C CYS A 399 -15.01 1.81 7.52
N ASP A 400 -15.84 1.77 6.48
CA ASP A 400 -16.89 2.72 6.27
C ASP A 400 -18.16 2.35 7.06
N ALA A 401 -18.71 3.35 7.77
CA ALA A 401 -20.00 3.23 8.43
C ALA A 401 -21.17 3.29 7.44
N CYS A 402 -20.95 3.92 6.28
CA CYS A 402 -21.94 4.17 5.26
C CYS A 402 -21.44 3.77 3.85
N PRO A 403 -21.11 2.49 3.61
CA PRO A 403 -20.40 1.97 2.42
C PRO A 403 -21.13 2.09 1.07
N LEU A 404 -22.25 2.81 1.03
CA LEU A 404 -23.07 3.04 -0.16
C LEU A 404 -23.49 4.51 -0.26
N ASP A 405 -22.86 5.40 0.51
CA ASP A 405 -23.20 6.80 0.65
C ASP A 405 -21.94 7.69 0.76
N PRO A 406 -21.56 8.36 -0.33
CA PRO A 406 -20.35 9.15 -0.34
C PRO A 406 -20.42 10.41 0.55
N PHE A 407 -21.61 10.75 1.05
CA PHE A 407 -21.82 11.84 1.98
C PHE A 407 -21.94 11.38 3.44
N ASN A 408 -21.93 10.07 3.69
CA ASN A 408 -21.97 9.46 5.01
C ASN A 408 -23.15 9.96 5.87
N ASP A 409 -22.89 10.31 7.12
CA ASP A 409 -23.85 10.89 8.08
C ASP A 409 -23.57 12.39 8.20
N SER A 410 -23.96 13.17 7.18
CA SER A 410 -23.66 14.61 7.12
C SER A 410 -24.23 15.39 8.31
N ASN A 411 -25.31 14.89 8.90
CA ASN A 411 -26.03 15.57 9.98
C ASN A 411 -25.67 15.03 11.39
N GLY A 412 -24.88 13.95 11.48
CA GLY A 412 -24.30 13.40 12.71
C GLY A 412 -25.29 12.65 13.60
N ASN A 413 -26.35 12.07 13.04
CA ASN A 413 -27.39 11.38 13.80
C ASN A 413 -27.25 9.85 13.84
N ASN A 414 -26.18 9.31 13.24
CA ASN A 414 -25.82 7.91 13.10
C ASN A 414 -26.76 7.11 12.20
N ILE A 415 -27.33 7.76 11.18
CA ILE A 415 -28.02 7.12 10.07
C ILE A 415 -27.35 7.67 8.81
N CYS A 416 -26.98 6.80 7.87
CA CYS A 416 -26.41 7.23 6.59
C CYS A 416 -27.46 8.06 5.83
N ASP A 417 -27.05 9.15 5.19
CA ASP A 417 -27.95 10.08 4.51
C ASP A 417 -28.79 9.34 3.44
N ASN A 418 -28.22 8.33 2.77
CA ASN A 418 -28.90 7.45 1.80
C ASN A 418 -29.95 6.50 2.42
N GLU A 419 -29.83 6.15 3.71
CA GLU A 419 -30.81 5.37 4.48
C GLU A 419 -31.84 6.28 5.17
N GLU A 420 -31.46 7.54 5.39
CA GLU A 420 -32.28 8.54 6.03
C GLU A 420 -33.25 9.21 5.07
N CYS A 421 -32.77 9.59 3.89
CA CYS A 421 -33.58 9.82 2.73
C CYS A 421 -34.18 8.50 2.25
N LEU A 422 -35.51 8.42 2.14
CA LEU A 422 -35.98 7.54 1.08
C LEU A 422 -35.68 8.25 -0.23
N VAL A 423 -35.28 7.45 -1.22
CA VAL A 423 -35.59 7.64 -2.64
C VAL A 423 -34.49 8.38 -3.41
N GLU A 424 -33.93 7.69 -4.41
CA GLU A 424 -33.58 8.26 -5.72
C GLU A 424 -34.41 9.53 -5.99
N LEU A 425 -33.87 10.72 -5.72
CA LEU A 425 -34.51 12.04 -5.81
C LEU A 425 -36.02 12.01 -6.10
N SER A 426 -36.86 12.09 -5.07
CA SER A 426 -38.32 12.02 -5.27
C SER A 426 -38.82 13.09 -6.26
N GLN A 427 -39.34 12.62 -7.40
CA GLN A 427 -39.65 13.44 -8.59
C GLN A 427 -41.08 13.19 -9.08
N ASP A 428 -41.81 14.27 -9.37
CA ASP A 428 -43.14 14.23 -10.02
C ASP A 428 -43.12 15.09 -11.29
N ASP A 429 -42.98 14.42 -12.44
CA ASP A 429 -42.84 15.03 -13.77
C ASP A 429 -44.17 15.39 -14.43
N PHE A 430 -45.28 15.27 -13.70
CA PHE A 430 -46.63 15.54 -14.23
C PHE A 430 -46.99 14.85 -15.56
N ASP A 431 -46.29 13.76 -15.90
CA ASP A 431 -46.42 12.94 -17.12
C ASP A 431 -47.68 12.07 -17.21
N TYR A 432 -48.76 12.56 -16.63
CA TYR A 432 -50.06 11.93 -16.69
C TYR A 432 -50.73 12.17 -18.05
N ASP A 433 -51.69 11.31 -18.40
CA ASP A 433 -52.52 11.50 -19.59
C ASP A 433 -53.30 12.84 -19.49
N PRO A 434 -53.06 13.82 -20.40
CA PRO A 434 -53.67 15.15 -20.31
C PRO A 434 -55.19 15.12 -20.53
N THR A 435 -55.76 13.98 -20.93
CA THR A 435 -57.21 13.80 -21.10
C THR A 435 -57.92 13.29 -19.84
N LYS A 436 -57.17 12.91 -18.81
CA LYS A 436 -57.69 12.36 -17.55
C LYS A 436 -57.62 13.40 -16.42
N PRO A 437 -58.54 13.35 -15.44
CA PRO A 437 -58.43 14.20 -14.26
C PRO A 437 -57.19 13.84 -13.45
N LEU A 438 -56.56 14.86 -12.85
CA LEU A 438 -55.45 14.66 -11.91
C LEU A 438 -55.91 13.93 -10.63
N ASN A 439 -57.19 14.05 -10.27
CA ASN A 439 -57.75 13.34 -9.13
C ASN A 439 -57.55 11.84 -9.32
N GLU A 440 -57.07 11.15 -8.28
CA GLU A 440 -56.84 9.70 -8.31
C GLU A 440 -55.66 9.25 -9.21
N ALA A 441 -54.89 10.18 -9.80
CA ALA A 441 -53.68 9.85 -10.55
C ALA A 441 -52.53 9.43 -9.61
N ASN A 442 -51.95 8.26 -9.90
CA ASN A 442 -50.78 7.70 -9.22
C ASN A 442 -49.60 7.66 -10.21
N GLY A 443 -48.47 8.30 -9.90
CA GLY A 443 -47.22 8.29 -10.70
C GLY A 443 -46.17 9.22 -10.08
N GLY A 444 -44.87 9.06 -10.30
CA GLY A 444 -43.84 9.85 -9.59
C GLY A 444 -43.23 9.10 -8.39
N ILE A 445 -41.91 9.14 -8.30
CA ILE A 445 -41.08 8.33 -7.40
C ILE A 445 -41.03 9.03 -6.03
N GLY A 446 -41.20 8.27 -4.94
CA GLY A 446 -41.16 8.81 -3.58
C GLY A 446 -42.48 9.36 -3.01
N TYR A 447 -43.58 9.25 -3.75
CA TYR A 447 -44.92 9.66 -3.28
C TYR A 447 -45.81 8.45 -2.95
N SER A 448 -46.69 8.59 -1.95
CA SER A 448 -47.68 7.58 -1.59
C SER A 448 -49.10 8.01 -1.99
N GLY A 449 -49.81 7.10 -2.66
CA GLY A 449 -51.19 7.33 -3.09
C GLY A 449 -51.35 8.38 -4.20
N ALA A 450 -52.61 8.77 -4.42
CA ALA A 450 -53.00 9.65 -5.50
C ALA A 450 -53.08 11.12 -5.07
N TRP A 451 -53.07 12.02 -6.05
CA TRP A 451 -53.40 13.42 -5.81
C TRP A 451 -54.82 13.59 -5.26
N GLU A 452 -54.91 14.35 -4.16
CA GLU A 452 -56.16 14.78 -3.54
C GLU A 452 -56.50 16.21 -3.95
N LEU A 453 -57.67 16.40 -4.56
CA LEU A 453 -58.15 17.72 -5.00
C LEU A 453 -59.21 18.27 -4.04
N THR A 454 -59.01 19.50 -3.58
CA THR A 454 -60.11 20.27 -2.97
C THR A 454 -60.95 20.96 -4.06
N PRO A 455 -62.29 20.94 -4.02
CA PRO A 455 -63.12 21.51 -5.09
C PRO A 455 -62.81 22.99 -5.35
N LEU A 456 -62.43 23.35 -6.59
CA LEU A 456 -62.10 24.73 -7.00
C LEU A 456 -63.15 25.33 -7.94
N ASN A 457 -63.42 26.62 -7.82
CA ASN A 457 -64.01 27.41 -8.89
C ASN A 457 -62.93 27.77 -9.92
N GLY A 458 -62.63 26.83 -10.82
CA GLY A 458 -61.51 26.91 -11.77
C GLY A 458 -61.19 25.55 -12.42
N THR A 459 -60.00 25.40 -12.97
CA THR A 459 -59.46 24.13 -13.49
C THR A 459 -58.10 23.79 -12.86
N ILE A 460 -57.94 22.54 -12.45
CA ILE A 460 -56.63 21.90 -12.24
C ILE A 460 -56.58 20.76 -13.23
N GLU A 461 -55.64 20.82 -14.16
CA GLU A 461 -55.57 19.90 -15.29
C GLU A 461 -54.12 19.65 -15.68
N ILE A 462 -53.88 18.50 -16.29
CA ILE A 462 -52.60 18.19 -16.92
C ILE A 462 -52.69 18.65 -18.37
N THR A 463 -51.72 19.45 -18.80
CA THR A 463 -51.68 20.00 -20.16
C THR A 463 -50.48 19.48 -20.92
N GLN A 464 -50.64 19.31 -22.23
CA GLN A 464 -49.57 18.80 -23.08
C GLN A 464 -48.43 19.82 -23.21
N GLY A 465 -47.20 19.31 -23.13
CA GLY A 465 -45.97 20.04 -23.34
C GLY A 465 -45.29 20.46 -22.04
N SER A 466 -44.01 20.79 -22.19
CA SER A 466 -43.04 20.98 -21.11
C SER A 466 -42.72 22.46 -20.85
N LEU A 467 -42.16 22.76 -19.68
CA LEU A 467 -41.53 24.05 -19.38
C LEU A 467 -40.02 24.00 -19.64
N GLU A 468 -39.48 25.11 -20.13
CA GLU A 468 -38.04 25.25 -20.36
C GLU A 468 -37.54 26.49 -19.61
N PHE A 469 -36.42 26.33 -18.91
CA PHE A 469 -35.62 27.40 -18.33
C PHE A 469 -34.19 27.25 -18.89
N PRO A 470 -33.36 28.31 -19.02
CA PRO A 470 -32.01 28.16 -19.56
C PRO A 470 -31.24 27.02 -18.89
N ASN A 471 -30.76 26.07 -19.70
CA ASN A 471 -30.07 24.84 -19.29
C ASN A 471 -30.88 23.97 -18.31
N ILE A 472 -32.21 23.98 -18.41
CA ILE A 472 -33.11 23.03 -17.73
C ILE A 472 -34.30 22.80 -18.66
N LYS A 473 -34.40 21.60 -19.24
CA LYS A 473 -35.54 21.19 -20.06
C LYS A 473 -36.31 20.12 -19.33
N SER A 474 -37.59 20.34 -19.07
CA SER A 474 -38.48 19.25 -18.68
C SER A 474 -38.94 18.44 -19.88
N GLN A 475 -39.38 17.21 -19.65
CA GLN A 475 -39.99 16.37 -20.68
C GLN A 475 -41.43 16.02 -20.32
N GLY A 476 -42.27 15.85 -21.34
CA GLY A 476 -43.64 15.38 -21.19
C GLY A 476 -44.71 16.44 -20.91
N ASN A 477 -45.49 16.30 -19.84
CA ASN A 477 -46.69 17.11 -19.57
C ASN A 477 -46.56 17.94 -18.29
N LYS A 478 -47.33 19.03 -18.20
CA LYS A 478 -47.25 19.97 -17.07
C LYS A 478 -48.55 20.13 -16.32
N LEU A 479 -48.45 20.44 -15.03
CA LEU A 479 -49.59 20.79 -14.20
C LEU A 479 -50.01 22.22 -14.45
N ARG A 480 -51.29 22.42 -14.81
CA ARG A 480 -51.86 23.74 -15.00
C ARG A 480 -52.95 24.03 -13.98
N LEU A 481 -52.80 25.15 -13.27
CA LEU A 481 -53.80 25.67 -12.36
C LEU A 481 -54.36 26.98 -12.92
N ALA A 482 -55.68 27.03 -13.09
CA ALA A 482 -56.40 28.25 -13.43
C ALA A 482 -57.57 28.49 -12.47
N LEU A 483 -57.53 29.63 -11.79
CA LEU A 483 -58.57 30.03 -10.86
C LEU A 483 -59.47 31.14 -11.41
N GLN A 484 -60.75 31.07 -11.04
CA GLN A 484 -61.75 32.11 -11.30
C GLN A 484 -62.43 32.55 -9.99
N GLU A 485 -62.15 33.77 -9.53
CA GLU A 485 -62.85 34.47 -8.44
C GLU A 485 -63.22 33.59 -7.22
N GLU A 486 -62.19 33.16 -6.47
CA GLU A 486 -62.34 32.35 -5.25
C GLU A 486 -62.22 33.18 -3.96
N SER A 487 -63.07 32.85 -2.97
CA SER A 487 -63.06 33.47 -1.64
C SER A 487 -62.29 32.65 -0.59
N SER A 488 -61.81 31.46 -0.98
CA SER A 488 -61.13 30.48 -0.13
C SER A 488 -59.88 29.92 -0.81
N SER A 489 -58.89 29.51 -0.03
CA SER A 489 -57.69 28.85 -0.53
C SER A 489 -58.01 27.41 -0.94
N LYS A 490 -57.41 26.97 -2.04
CA LYS A 490 -57.60 25.63 -2.60
C LYS A 490 -56.27 25.03 -3.02
N ALA A 491 -56.19 23.71 -2.99
CA ALA A 491 -54.96 23.00 -3.28
C ALA A 491 -55.20 21.62 -3.88
N CYS A 492 -54.21 21.16 -4.64
CA CYS A 492 -53.95 19.75 -4.88
C CYS A 492 -52.83 19.30 -3.96
N THR A 493 -53.04 18.19 -3.25
CA THR A 493 -52.11 17.69 -2.23
C THR A 493 -51.76 16.25 -2.49
N ARG A 494 -50.53 15.86 -2.15
CA ARG A 494 -50.04 14.50 -2.26
C ARG A 494 -49.15 14.13 -1.10
N SER A 495 -49.26 12.89 -0.64
CA SER A 495 -48.48 12.36 0.47
C SER A 495 -47.11 11.87 0.03
N LEU A 496 -46.12 12.08 0.88
CA LEU A 496 -44.81 11.46 0.74
C LEU A 496 -44.88 9.98 1.14
N SER A 497 -43.97 9.16 0.62
CA SER A 497 -43.86 7.75 1.02
C SER A 497 -43.23 7.57 2.42
N LYS A 498 -42.32 8.49 2.83
CA LYS A 498 -41.84 8.68 4.22
C LYS A 498 -42.17 10.09 4.68
N GLU A 499 -42.37 10.22 5.97
CA GLU A 499 -42.41 11.51 6.64
C GLU A 499 -40.97 12.01 6.89
N ILE A 500 -40.66 13.28 6.56
CA ILE A 500 -39.41 13.95 6.93
C ILE A 500 -39.60 14.60 8.29
N THR A 501 -38.66 14.47 9.22
CA THR A 501 -38.84 14.90 10.61
C THR A 501 -37.73 15.85 11.08
N THR A 502 -37.89 16.38 12.29
CA THR A 502 -36.89 17.23 12.94
C THR A 502 -35.50 16.59 12.94
N GLY A 503 -34.47 17.36 12.59
CA GLY A 503 -33.08 16.89 12.42
C GLY A 503 -32.64 16.90 10.95
N ASN A 504 -33.60 16.86 10.02
CA ASN A 504 -33.36 16.76 8.59
C ASN A 504 -33.40 18.12 7.88
N THR A 505 -32.78 18.20 6.71
CA THR A 505 -32.91 19.28 5.73
C THR A 505 -33.74 18.83 4.55
N LEU A 506 -34.74 19.61 4.13
CA LEU A 506 -35.50 19.38 2.90
C LEU A 506 -35.08 20.38 1.81
N TRP A 507 -34.77 19.88 0.63
CA TRP A 507 -34.65 20.64 -0.61
C TRP A 507 -35.88 20.45 -1.50
N LEU A 508 -36.34 21.54 -2.11
CA LEU A 508 -37.47 21.57 -3.03
C LEU A 508 -37.10 22.40 -4.26
N SER A 509 -37.25 21.84 -5.47
CA SER A 509 -37.01 22.52 -6.74
C SER A 509 -38.24 22.38 -7.65
N VAL A 510 -38.55 23.41 -8.43
CA VAL A 510 -39.68 23.41 -9.37
C VAL A 510 -39.49 24.44 -10.49
N LEU A 511 -39.94 24.10 -11.71
CA LEU A 511 -40.15 25.06 -12.78
C LEU A 511 -41.57 25.59 -12.72
N ILE A 512 -41.72 26.92 -12.77
CA ILE A 512 -43.04 27.55 -12.79
C ILE A 512 -43.13 28.57 -13.91
N ARG A 513 -44.27 28.61 -14.57
CA ARG A 513 -44.65 29.69 -15.49
C ARG A 513 -45.88 30.41 -14.99
N ILE A 514 -45.77 31.71 -14.79
CA ILE A 514 -46.90 32.53 -14.39
C ILE A 514 -47.55 33.14 -15.64
N GLU A 515 -48.50 32.43 -16.23
CA GLU A 515 -49.21 32.83 -17.46
C GLU A 515 -50.10 34.06 -17.27
N LYS A 516 -50.68 34.26 -16.07
CA LYS A 516 -51.50 35.44 -15.78
C LYS A 516 -51.31 35.95 -14.36
N LEU A 517 -50.84 37.19 -14.24
CA LEU A 517 -50.68 37.95 -13.01
C LEU A 517 -52.03 38.56 -12.61
N ALA A 518 -52.88 37.76 -11.96
CA ALA A 518 -54.04 38.30 -11.28
C ALA A 518 -53.86 38.28 -9.75
N ASP A 519 -54.85 38.81 -9.02
CA ASP A 519 -54.77 39.17 -7.60
C ASP A 519 -54.67 37.97 -6.64
N GLY A 520 -54.46 36.73 -7.12
CA GLY A 520 -54.28 35.54 -6.30
C GLY A 520 -52.81 35.21 -6.02
N GLY A 521 -52.55 34.55 -4.88
CA GLY A 521 -51.25 33.96 -4.56
C GLY A 521 -51.15 32.52 -5.06
N PHE A 522 -49.96 32.10 -5.47
CA PHE A 522 -49.62 30.74 -5.86
C PHE A 522 -48.50 30.23 -4.94
N TRP A 523 -48.69 29.05 -4.36
CA TRP A 523 -47.87 28.54 -3.27
C TRP A 523 -47.61 27.05 -3.40
N ILE A 524 -46.39 26.64 -3.06
CA ILE A 524 -46.00 25.26 -2.86
C ILE A 524 -45.65 25.11 -1.39
N LYS A 525 -46.30 24.15 -0.74
CA LYS A 525 -46.25 23.96 0.71
C LYS A 525 -45.77 22.55 1.02
N PRO A 526 -44.75 22.41 1.87
CA PRO A 526 -44.28 21.11 2.32
C PRO A 526 -45.05 20.56 3.54
N ASN A 527 -46.12 21.22 3.99
CA ASN A 527 -46.98 20.70 5.06
C ASN A 527 -48.43 21.20 4.90
N SER A 528 -49.40 20.39 5.33
CA SER A 528 -50.85 20.66 5.31
C SER A 528 -51.33 21.59 6.44
N LEU A 529 -50.63 21.66 7.58
CA LEU A 529 -50.89 22.54 8.72
C LEU A 529 -50.01 23.78 8.59
N GLN A 530 -50.58 24.99 8.69
CA GLN A 530 -49.92 26.26 8.39
C GLN A 530 -48.45 26.34 8.87
N SER A 531 -47.48 26.42 7.94
CA SER A 531 -46.30 27.32 7.96
C SER A 531 -45.32 27.04 6.81
N ILE A 532 -44.72 28.12 6.28
CA ILE A 532 -43.68 28.25 5.24
C ILE A 532 -44.02 27.64 3.87
N ALA A 533 -44.54 28.49 2.98
CA ALA A 533 -44.72 28.20 1.56
C ALA A 533 -43.73 28.99 0.69
N ILE A 534 -43.39 28.46 -0.47
CA ILE A 534 -42.67 29.20 -1.52
C ILE A 534 -43.57 29.44 -2.73
N GLY A 535 -43.39 30.55 -3.43
CA GLY A 535 -44.13 30.79 -4.67
C GLY A 535 -44.33 32.27 -4.95
N LYS A 536 -45.42 32.57 -5.65
CA LYS A 536 -45.78 33.91 -6.10
C LYS A 536 -46.83 34.51 -5.17
N ARG A 537 -46.52 35.65 -4.58
CA ARG A 537 -47.46 36.47 -3.81
C ARG A 537 -48.31 37.36 -4.72
N TRP A 538 -49.41 37.92 -4.19
CA TRP A 538 -50.20 38.98 -4.81
C TRP A 538 -49.33 40.03 -5.55
N GLY A 539 -49.65 40.30 -6.82
CA GLY A 539 -48.84 41.14 -7.69
C GLY A 539 -47.86 40.33 -8.54
N ASN A 540 -46.60 40.74 -8.59
CA ASN A 540 -45.56 40.20 -9.47
C ASN A 540 -44.28 39.76 -8.73
N GLN A 541 -44.36 39.47 -7.42
CA GLN A 541 -43.20 39.10 -6.61
C GLN A 541 -43.23 37.63 -6.20
N LEU A 542 -42.04 37.02 -6.17
CA LEU A 542 -41.80 35.71 -5.58
C LEU A 542 -41.45 35.87 -4.09
N SER A 543 -41.68 34.84 -3.28
CA SER A 543 -41.58 34.96 -1.83
C SER A 543 -41.56 33.63 -1.10
N ILE A 544 -41.06 33.68 0.15
CA ILE A 544 -41.36 32.70 1.20
C ILE A 544 -42.45 33.29 2.08
N ASP A 545 -43.68 32.76 1.99
CA ASP A 545 -44.88 33.38 2.55
C ASP A 545 -44.92 34.90 2.29
N ASN A 546 -44.97 35.73 3.34
CA ASN A 546 -45.01 37.18 3.21
C ASN A 546 -43.63 37.86 3.13
N ASN A 547 -42.52 37.10 3.04
CA ASN A 547 -41.18 37.67 2.88
C ASN A 547 -40.76 37.69 1.41
N TYR A 548 -40.64 38.89 0.85
CA TYR A 548 -40.44 39.12 -0.58
C TYR A 548 -39.01 38.84 -1.00
N THR A 549 -38.85 38.26 -2.19
CA THR A 549 -37.55 38.20 -2.86
C THR A 549 -37.23 39.54 -3.52
N THR A 550 -35.97 39.71 -3.94
CA THR A 550 -35.58 40.82 -4.82
C THR A 550 -36.02 40.62 -6.28
N LYS A 551 -36.61 39.47 -6.60
CA LYS A 551 -36.95 39.05 -7.97
C LYS A 551 -38.45 39.20 -8.23
N THR A 552 -38.78 39.78 -9.37
CA THR A 552 -40.15 39.91 -9.86
C THR A 552 -40.34 39.02 -11.08
N VAL A 553 -41.55 38.48 -11.25
CA VAL A 553 -41.93 37.66 -12.39
C VAL A 553 -42.83 38.44 -13.35
N THR A 554 -42.65 38.25 -14.65
CA THR A 554 -43.50 38.81 -15.71
C THR A 554 -44.49 37.76 -16.25
N GLU A 555 -45.63 38.20 -16.81
CA GLU A 555 -46.59 37.26 -17.41
C GLU A 555 -45.93 36.46 -18.54
N GLY A 556 -46.04 35.13 -18.48
CA GLY A 556 -45.45 34.19 -19.43
C GLY A 556 -43.99 33.80 -19.14
N GLU A 557 -43.34 34.40 -18.14
CA GLU A 557 -41.97 34.06 -17.76
C GLU A 557 -41.92 32.70 -17.05
N VAL A 558 -40.98 31.86 -17.47
CA VAL A 558 -40.61 30.62 -16.77
C VAL A 558 -39.50 30.97 -15.79
N VAL A 559 -39.66 30.58 -14.53
CA VAL A 559 -38.67 30.76 -13.48
C VAL A 559 -38.47 29.46 -12.72
N ARG A 560 -37.25 29.28 -12.21
CA ARG A 560 -36.92 28.19 -11.31
C ARG A 560 -36.95 28.66 -9.87
N LEU A 561 -37.66 27.93 -9.02
CA LEU A 561 -37.58 28.11 -7.57
C LEU A 561 -36.80 26.95 -6.96
N VAL A 562 -35.84 27.27 -6.08
CA VAL A 562 -35.14 26.29 -5.23
C VAL A 562 -35.25 26.74 -3.80
N ALA A 563 -35.70 25.86 -2.91
CA ALA A 563 -35.81 26.16 -1.50
C ALA A 563 -35.17 25.09 -0.62
N LYS A 564 -34.54 25.54 0.47
CA LYS A 564 -33.95 24.71 1.54
C LYS A 564 -34.73 24.96 2.83
N PHE A 565 -35.20 23.92 3.49
CA PHE A 565 -35.88 23.96 4.79
C PHE A 565 -35.08 23.14 5.81
N ILE A 566 -34.51 23.81 6.81
CA ILE A 566 -33.79 23.16 7.91
C ILE A 566 -34.76 22.95 9.07
N LEU A 567 -35.12 21.70 9.37
CA LEU A 567 -36.10 21.36 10.40
C LEU A 567 -35.41 21.18 11.76
N ALA A 568 -35.51 22.17 12.65
CA ALA A 568 -34.96 22.06 13.99
C ALA A 568 -36.07 21.95 15.06
N PRO A 569 -35.78 21.37 16.24
CA PRO A 569 -36.78 21.18 17.30
C PRO A 569 -37.41 22.48 17.82
N THR A 570 -36.72 23.60 17.62
CA THR A 570 -37.13 24.91 18.13
C THR A 570 -37.65 25.85 17.05
N GLU A 571 -37.15 25.72 15.83
CA GLU A 571 -37.49 26.59 14.70
C GLU A 571 -37.17 25.94 13.36
N THR A 572 -37.90 26.31 12.32
CA THR A 572 -37.57 25.93 10.95
C THR A 572 -37.04 27.14 10.20
N ARG A 573 -35.87 26.98 9.57
CA ARG A 573 -35.25 28.01 8.73
C ARG A 573 -35.45 27.65 7.27
N ALA A 574 -36.00 28.57 6.49
CA ALA A 574 -36.24 28.40 5.07
C ALA A 574 -35.47 29.44 4.25
N TYR A 575 -34.89 28.99 3.14
CA TYR A 575 -34.12 29.79 2.20
C TYR A 575 -34.70 29.57 0.81
N LEU A 576 -34.76 30.61 -0.02
CA LEU A 576 -35.30 30.56 -1.37
C LEU A 576 -34.32 31.26 -2.32
N TRP A 577 -33.95 30.56 -3.38
CA TRP A 577 -33.22 31.08 -4.51
C TRP A 577 -34.09 31.03 -5.76
N VAL A 578 -34.03 32.08 -6.56
CA VAL A 578 -34.80 32.20 -7.80
C VAL A 578 -33.82 32.28 -8.96
N ASN A 579 -33.98 31.39 -9.95
CA ASN A 579 -33.15 31.35 -11.16
C ASN A 579 -31.65 31.12 -10.89
N LYS A 580 -31.29 30.58 -9.71
CA LYS A 580 -29.93 30.15 -9.39
C LYS A 580 -29.76 28.69 -9.79
N LEU A 581 -28.68 28.38 -10.51
CA LEU A 581 -28.40 27.03 -11.00
C LEU A 581 -27.48 26.25 -10.05
N ASN A 582 -26.43 26.90 -9.52
CA ASN A 582 -25.43 26.29 -8.64
C ASN A 582 -24.94 27.26 -7.53
N ASN A 583 -24.04 26.77 -6.65
CA ASN A 583 -23.39 27.55 -5.58
C ASN A 583 -24.36 28.15 -4.54
N PHE A 584 -25.23 27.32 -3.97
CA PHE A 584 -26.31 27.73 -3.07
C PHE A 584 -25.83 28.08 -1.66
N GLU A 585 -25.26 29.27 -1.50
CA GLU A 585 -24.90 29.83 -0.19
C GLU A 585 -26.10 30.49 0.52
N GLU A 586 -26.25 30.20 1.82
CA GLU A 586 -27.36 30.67 2.67
C GLU A 586 -27.45 32.20 2.75
N ASP A 587 -26.31 32.89 2.78
CA ASP A 587 -26.21 34.35 2.82
C ASP A 587 -26.57 35.02 1.49
N GLN A 588 -26.62 34.24 0.40
CA GLN A 588 -26.98 34.68 -0.95
C GLN A 588 -28.42 34.30 -1.34
N ALA A 589 -29.24 33.81 -0.40
CA ALA A 589 -30.65 33.51 -0.68
C ALA A 589 -31.43 34.79 -1.06
N ASP A 590 -32.29 34.69 -2.07
CA ASP A 590 -33.14 35.81 -2.50
C ASP A 590 -34.21 36.15 -1.45
N ALA A 591 -34.63 35.17 -0.65
CA ALA A 591 -35.44 35.35 0.55
C ALA A 591 -35.08 34.31 1.61
N THR A 592 -35.25 34.69 2.88
CA THR A 592 -35.03 33.81 4.04
C THR A 592 -36.17 34.01 5.04
N LYS A 593 -36.60 32.94 5.72
CA LYS A 593 -37.63 33.01 6.75
C LYS A 593 -37.37 32.00 7.85
N THR A 594 -37.47 32.45 9.09
CA THR A 594 -37.58 31.56 10.25
C THR A 594 -39.04 31.50 10.70
N ALA A 595 -39.55 30.29 10.93
CA ALA A 595 -40.85 30.08 11.58
C ALA A 595 -40.70 29.16 12.80
N GLY A 596 -41.80 28.98 13.54
CA GLY A 596 -41.84 27.99 14.63
C GLY A 596 -41.51 26.58 14.14
N PRO A 597 -41.32 25.62 15.06
CA PRO A 597 -40.86 24.28 14.71
C PRO A 597 -41.87 23.59 13.80
N ILE A 598 -41.40 23.13 12.64
CA ILE A 598 -42.10 22.16 11.81
C ILE A 598 -41.54 20.79 12.20
N GLU A 599 -42.27 20.09 13.06
CA GLU A 599 -41.82 18.80 13.60
C GLU A 599 -41.76 17.70 12.53
N ARG A 600 -42.56 17.84 11.47
CA ARG A 600 -42.76 16.86 10.42
C ARG A 600 -43.18 17.49 9.09
N ILE A 601 -42.78 16.88 7.98
CA ILE A 601 -43.25 17.11 6.61
C ILE A 601 -43.71 15.76 6.04
N ASP A 602 -44.99 15.65 5.70
CA ASP A 602 -45.66 14.41 5.26
C ASP A 602 -46.40 14.54 3.92
N HIS A 603 -46.59 15.76 3.42
CA HIS A 603 -47.29 16.05 2.17
C HIS A 603 -46.71 17.25 1.44
N ILE A 604 -46.84 17.26 0.11
CA ILE A 604 -46.69 18.47 -0.71
C ILE A 604 -48.05 18.95 -1.18
N SER A 605 -48.25 20.26 -1.10
CA SER A 605 -49.47 20.91 -1.56
C SER A 605 -49.14 22.04 -2.53
N VAL A 606 -49.67 21.95 -3.74
CA VAL A 606 -49.69 23.06 -4.70
C VAL A 606 -51.02 23.78 -4.53
N SER A 607 -50.94 25.00 -4.04
CA SER A 607 -52.06 25.80 -3.58
C SER A 607 -52.18 27.10 -4.35
N MET A 608 -53.41 27.57 -4.53
CA MET A 608 -53.68 28.98 -4.82
C MET A 608 -54.50 29.59 -3.68
N GLU A 609 -54.10 30.78 -3.24
CA GLU A 609 -54.64 31.43 -2.05
C GLU A 609 -55.48 32.68 -2.33
N ARG A 610 -56.50 32.84 -1.47
CA ARG A 610 -57.54 33.87 -1.35
C ARG A 610 -57.41 35.14 -2.22
N TRP A 611 -58.54 35.47 -2.87
CA TRP A 611 -58.88 36.76 -3.51
C TRP A 611 -58.19 37.07 -4.83
N GLY A 612 -58.51 36.33 -5.89
CA GLY A 612 -58.14 36.74 -7.24
C GLY A 612 -58.43 35.68 -8.29
N SER A 613 -58.08 36.01 -9.54
CA SER A 613 -57.89 35.01 -10.60
C SER A 613 -56.40 34.78 -10.80
N GLY A 614 -56.01 33.83 -11.63
CA GLY A 614 -54.61 33.60 -11.97
C GLY A 614 -54.44 32.32 -12.76
N ILE A 615 -53.34 32.23 -13.51
CA ILE A 615 -52.96 31.03 -14.24
C ILE A 615 -51.48 30.78 -13.96
N ALA A 616 -51.17 29.58 -13.50
CA ALA A 616 -49.80 29.11 -13.33
C ALA A 616 -49.67 27.70 -13.92
N GLU A 617 -48.52 27.43 -14.51
CA GLU A 617 -48.09 26.10 -14.94
C GLU A 617 -46.88 25.69 -14.10
N LEU A 618 -46.81 24.43 -13.70
CA LEU A 618 -45.67 23.85 -13.01
C LEU A 618 -45.18 22.63 -13.75
N ASP A 619 -43.89 22.40 -13.63
CA ASP A 619 -43.20 21.25 -14.17
C ASP A 619 -41.99 20.90 -13.28
N GLU A 620 -41.50 19.67 -13.36
CA GLU A 620 -40.28 19.20 -12.64
C GLU A 620 -40.31 19.48 -11.14
N LEU A 621 -41.36 19.02 -10.44
CA LEU A 621 -41.42 19.15 -8.98
C LEU A 621 -40.52 18.09 -8.36
N LYS A 622 -39.34 18.51 -7.88
CA LYS A 622 -38.33 17.64 -7.30
C LYS A 622 -38.10 17.94 -5.82
N MET A 623 -37.90 16.88 -5.04
CA MET A 623 -37.59 16.95 -3.61
C MET A 623 -36.43 16.04 -3.25
N GLY A 624 -35.59 16.52 -2.33
CA GLY A 624 -34.48 15.77 -1.77
C GLY A 624 -34.29 16.13 -0.30
N CYS A 625 -33.62 15.29 0.45
CA CYS A 625 -33.22 15.55 1.83
C CYS A 625 -31.69 15.46 1.95
N ASP A 626 -31.13 16.11 2.98
CA ASP A 626 -29.73 16.02 3.45
C ASP A 626 -28.69 15.66 2.36
N GLY A 627 -28.12 16.71 1.74
CA GLY A 627 -27.20 16.59 0.60
C GLY A 627 -27.15 17.85 -0.28
N LEU A 628 -26.58 17.72 -1.48
CA LEU A 628 -26.52 18.77 -2.50
C LEU A 628 -27.92 19.08 -3.07
N PRO A 629 -28.17 20.34 -3.48
CA PRO A 629 -29.41 20.72 -4.13
C PRO A 629 -29.59 19.95 -5.44
N ILE A 630 -30.83 19.64 -5.78
CA ILE A 630 -31.21 19.05 -7.07
C ILE A 630 -30.82 20.05 -8.17
N ILE A 631 -29.96 19.71 -9.12
CA ILE A 631 -29.56 20.59 -10.25
C ILE A 631 -30.07 19.93 -11.55
N GLY A 632 -30.47 20.75 -12.52
CA GLY A 632 -30.94 20.28 -13.83
C GLY A 632 -29.78 20.17 -14.83
N ASP A 633 -29.96 19.45 -15.94
CA ASP A 633 -29.01 19.18 -17.03
C ASP A 633 -28.29 20.45 -17.53
N VAL A 634 -27.07 20.70 -17.03
CA VAL A 634 -26.35 21.96 -17.19
C VAL A 634 -25.75 22.12 -18.58
N ASP A 635 -25.30 21.04 -19.22
CA ASP A 635 -24.58 21.07 -20.49
C ASP A 635 -25.40 20.60 -21.70
N ASN A 636 -26.62 20.11 -21.49
CA ASN A 636 -27.61 19.67 -22.47
C ASN A 636 -27.30 18.35 -23.18
N ASP A 637 -26.68 17.38 -22.53
CA ASP A 637 -26.55 16.03 -23.08
C ASP A 637 -27.70 15.08 -22.77
N GLY A 638 -28.65 15.52 -21.94
CA GLY A 638 -29.83 14.75 -21.54
C GLY A 638 -29.66 14.01 -20.22
N PHE A 639 -28.52 14.17 -19.54
CA PHE A 639 -28.27 13.69 -18.18
C PHE A 639 -28.36 14.85 -17.20
N PHE A 640 -28.93 14.58 -16.03
CA PHE A 640 -29.07 15.58 -14.98
C PHE A 640 -27.83 15.55 -14.09
N SER A 641 -27.53 16.68 -13.43
CA SER A 641 -26.33 16.84 -12.58
C SER A 641 -26.19 15.89 -11.41
N ASP A 642 -27.24 15.14 -11.07
CA ASP A 642 -27.20 14.08 -10.06
C ASP A 642 -26.64 12.76 -10.60
N VAL A 643 -26.62 12.58 -11.92
CA VAL A 643 -26.07 11.39 -12.60
C VAL A 643 -24.90 11.72 -13.53
N ASP A 644 -24.72 13.00 -13.87
CA ASP A 644 -23.63 13.49 -14.69
C ASP A 644 -22.41 13.87 -13.82
N CYS A 645 -21.30 13.16 -14.03
CA CYS A 645 -20.05 13.38 -13.30
C CYS A 645 -19.28 14.63 -13.77
N ASN A 646 -19.68 15.25 -14.89
CA ASN A 646 -19.15 16.54 -15.32
C ASN A 646 -20.19 17.40 -16.08
N ASP A 647 -21.03 18.06 -15.28
CA ASP A 647 -22.03 19.07 -15.67
C ASP A 647 -21.63 20.19 -16.64
N GLU A 648 -20.35 20.36 -16.96
CA GLU A 648 -19.87 21.36 -17.90
C GLU A 648 -19.44 20.77 -19.26
N ASP A 649 -19.46 19.45 -19.43
CA ASP A 649 -18.97 18.75 -20.61
C ASP A 649 -19.94 17.66 -21.12
N PRO A 650 -20.74 17.94 -22.17
CA PRO A 650 -21.80 17.05 -22.65
C PRO A 650 -21.29 15.78 -23.33
N SER A 651 -19.98 15.53 -23.27
CA SER A 651 -19.32 14.30 -23.71
C SER A 651 -18.94 13.36 -22.58
N ILE A 652 -19.15 13.77 -21.32
CA ILE A 652 -18.95 12.99 -20.11
C ILE A 652 -20.32 12.87 -19.45
N ASN A 653 -20.90 11.68 -19.49
CA ASN A 653 -22.24 11.38 -18.96
C ASN A 653 -22.48 9.87 -18.94
N PRO A 654 -23.50 9.37 -18.24
CA PRO A 654 -23.80 7.94 -18.14
C PRO A 654 -23.89 7.14 -19.45
N ASP A 655 -24.21 7.76 -20.59
CA ASP A 655 -24.26 7.09 -21.90
C ASP A 655 -22.97 7.28 -22.74
N ALA A 656 -21.99 8.03 -22.25
CA ALA A 656 -20.75 8.27 -22.96
C ALA A 656 -19.95 6.98 -23.13
N THR A 657 -19.13 6.93 -24.17
CA THR A 657 -18.28 5.78 -24.43
C THR A 657 -16.93 6.00 -23.78
N GLU A 658 -16.60 5.12 -22.85
CA GLU A 658 -15.33 5.12 -22.13
C GLU A 658 -14.11 5.14 -23.07
N ILE A 659 -13.13 5.98 -22.74
CA ILE A 659 -11.85 6.13 -23.42
C ILE A 659 -10.73 5.57 -22.53
N PRO A 660 -10.32 4.31 -22.77
CA PRO A 660 -9.41 3.63 -21.88
C PRO A 660 -8.07 4.30 -21.57
N ASN A 661 -7.72 4.36 -20.28
CA ASN A 661 -6.48 4.92 -19.70
C ASN A 661 -6.25 6.41 -20.00
N ASN A 662 -7.29 7.23 -20.11
CA ASN A 662 -7.11 8.68 -20.22
C ASN A 662 -7.23 9.40 -18.85
N GLY A 663 -7.60 8.68 -17.79
CA GLY A 663 -7.79 9.20 -16.44
C GLY A 663 -9.07 10.01 -16.26
N ILE A 664 -10.04 9.85 -17.16
CA ILE A 664 -11.36 10.48 -17.13
C ILE A 664 -12.37 9.33 -17.22
N ASP A 665 -13.33 9.31 -16.31
CA ASP A 665 -14.49 8.42 -16.37
C ASP A 665 -15.54 9.12 -17.25
N GLU A 666 -15.65 8.71 -18.52
CA GLU A 666 -16.63 9.35 -19.42
C GLU A 666 -18.03 8.90 -19.12
N ASN A 667 -18.22 7.61 -18.79
CA ASN A 667 -19.54 7.02 -18.63
C ASN A 667 -20.08 7.08 -17.19
N CYS A 668 -19.40 7.80 -16.30
CA CYS A 668 -19.77 8.03 -14.91
C CYS A 668 -20.07 6.73 -14.14
N ASP A 669 -19.40 5.62 -14.48
CA ASP A 669 -19.58 4.32 -13.83
C ASP A 669 -18.58 4.08 -12.68
N GLY A 670 -17.75 5.08 -12.40
CA GLY A 670 -16.72 5.07 -11.37
C GLY A 670 -15.41 4.42 -11.83
N GLN A 671 -15.25 4.02 -13.10
CA GLN A 671 -14.08 3.28 -13.57
C GLN A 671 -13.54 3.79 -14.92
N ASP A 672 -12.28 4.23 -14.94
CA ASP A 672 -11.52 4.35 -16.21
C ASP A 672 -11.17 2.93 -16.70
N THR A 673 -11.86 2.49 -17.74
CA THR A 673 -11.65 1.14 -18.32
C THR A 673 -10.21 0.97 -18.78
N THR A 674 -9.47 0.00 -18.25
CA THR A 674 -8.08 -0.23 -18.71
C THR A 674 -8.00 -1.18 -19.91
N LEU A 675 -7.14 -0.87 -20.90
CA LEU A 675 -6.76 -1.81 -21.98
C LEU A 675 -5.85 -2.95 -21.54
N SER A 676 -5.79 -3.27 -20.24
CA SER A 676 -4.86 -4.29 -19.74
C SER A 676 -5.27 -5.67 -20.23
N ILE A 677 -4.44 -6.26 -21.09
CA ILE A 677 -4.55 -7.66 -21.47
C ILE A 677 -3.66 -8.39 -20.48
N ASP A 678 -4.23 -9.21 -19.60
CA ASP A 678 -3.48 -10.16 -18.76
C ASP A 678 -2.44 -10.89 -19.61
N LYS A 679 -1.18 -10.44 -19.51
CA LYS A 679 -0.06 -11.08 -20.17
C LYS A 679 0.25 -12.35 -19.40
N ALA A 680 -0.42 -13.43 -19.78
CA ALA A 680 0.04 -14.76 -19.43
C ALA A 680 1.51 -14.92 -19.85
N ASP A 681 2.32 -15.43 -18.93
CA ASP A 681 3.63 -16.00 -19.20
C ASP A 681 3.62 -16.77 -20.52
N LYS A 682 4.55 -16.40 -21.39
CA LYS A 682 4.62 -16.73 -22.81
C LYS A 682 4.15 -18.17 -23.11
N LEU A 683 2.89 -18.33 -23.51
CA LEU A 683 2.48 -19.47 -24.34
C LEU A 683 3.51 -19.57 -25.49
N LYS A 684 4.23 -20.70 -25.59
CA LYS A 684 5.27 -20.92 -26.60
C LYS A 684 4.64 -21.12 -27.98
N VAL A 685 4.17 -20.01 -28.55
CA VAL A 685 3.48 -19.97 -29.85
C VAL A 685 4.32 -19.18 -30.84
N GLN A 686 4.69 -19.82 -31.95
CA GLN A 686 5.34 -19.19 -33.10
C GLN A 686 4.35 -19.09 -34.26
N VAL A 687 4.37 -17.96 -34.95
CA VAL A 687 3.47 -17.70 -36.07
C VAL A 687 4.30 -17.32 -37.29
N ILE A 688 4.27 -18.16 -38.33
CA ILE A 688 5.14 -18.05 -39.51
C ILE A 688 4.40 -18.42 -40.82
N PRO A 689 4.72 -17.80 -41.96
CA PRO A 689 5.60 -16.65 -42.13
C PRO A 689 4.96 -15.35 -41.63
N ASN A 690 5.78 -14.38 -41.22
CA ASN A 690 5.35 -13.02 -40.92
C ASN A 690 6.44 -12.05 -41.42
N PRO A 691 6.23 -11.27 -42.49
CA PRO A 691 4.96 -11.06 -43.20
C PRO A 691 4.43 -12.29 -43.96
N ALA A 692 3.10 -12.46 -43.97
CA ALA A 692 2.39 -13.57 -44.59
C ALA A 692 1.77 -13.18 -45.94
N ARG A 693 1.62 -14.15 -46.86
CA ARG A 693 1.08 -13.93 -48.21
C ARG A 693 -0.16 -14.77 -48.53
N LEU A 694 -0.09 -16.07 -48.28
CA LEU A 694 -1.13 -17.04 -48.64
C LEU A 694 -1.75 -17.65 -47.39
N ASP A 695 -0.91 -18.16 -46.50
CA ASP A 695 -1.30 -18.76 -45.23
C ASP A 695 -0.39 -18.33 -44.08
N ILE A 696 -0.85 -18.60 -42.87
CA ILE A 696 -0.11 -18.43 -41.62
C ILE A 696 -0.13 -19.76 -40.87
N GLN A 697 1.03 -20.24 -40.45
CA GLN A 697 1.17 -21.42 -39.60
C GLN A 697 1.34 -21.03 -38.13
N VAL A 698 0.55 -21.65 -37.26
CA VAL A 698 0.61 -21.50 -35.81
C VAL A 698 1.28 -22.75 -35.23
N LYS A 699 2.50 -22.59 -34.72
CA LYS A 699 3.26 -23.66 -34.06
C LYS A 699 3.18 -23.49 -32.55
N THR A 700 2.59 -24.47 -31.87
CA THR A 700 2.43 -24.53 -30.42
C THR A 700 3.09 -25.80 -29.86
N ASP A 701 3.16 -25.94 -28.54
CA ASP A 701 3.48 -27.23 -27.91
C ASP A 701 2.41 -28.28 -28.25
N LYS A 702 2.81 -29.55 -28.43
CA LYS A 702 1.93 -30.64 -28.93
C LYS A 702 0.70 -30.93 -28.06
N ASN A 703 0.70 -30.47 -26.82
CA ASN A 703 -0.37 -30.71 -25.85
C ASN A 703 -1.32 -29.50 -25.70
N LEU A 704 -1.04 -28.36 -26.33
CA LEU A 704 -1.86 -27.15 -26.16
C LEU A 704 -3.21 -27.28 -26.89
N ASN A 705 -4.32 -27.09 -26.17
CA ASN A 705 -5.66 -27.02 -26.74
C ASN A 705 -6.07 -25.55 -26.89
N TYR A 706 -6.06 -25.02 -28.11
CA TYR A 706 -6.18 -23.57 -28.32
C TYR A 706 -7.21 -23.17 -29.37
N ARG A 707 -7.73 -21.95 -29.22
CA ARG A 707 -8.51 -21.19 -30.20
C ARG A 707 -7.67 -20.07 -30.79
N VAL A 708 -7.74 -19.88 -32.11
CA VAL A 708 -7.14 -18.73 -32.80
C VAL A 708 -8.23 -17.77 -33.25
N GLU A 709 -8.02 -16.48 -33.02
CA GLU A 709 -8.90 -15.40 -33.42
C GLU A 709 -8.07 -14.31 -34.11
N LEU A 710 -8.42 -13.97 -35.35
CA LEU A 710 -7.70 -12.97 -36.14
C LEU A 710 -8.54 -11.70 -36.25
N PHE A 711 -8.01 -10.59 -35.77
CA PHE A 711 -8.65 -9.28 -35.77
C PHE A 711 -7.94 -8.33 -36.73
N ASN A 712 -8.68 -7.41 -37.36
CA ASN A 712 -8.07 -6.28 -38.07
C ASN A 712 -7.67 -5.17 -37.08
N ILE A 713 -7.04 -4.09 -37.57
CA ILE A 713 -6.64 -2.93 -36.74
C ILE A 713 -7.81 -2.19 -36.08
N LEU A 714 -9.06 -2.42 -36.50
CA LEU A 714 -10.27 -1.83 -35.92
C LEU A 714 -10.93 -2.75 -34.88
N GLY A 715 -10.25 -3.82 -34.45
CA GLY A 715 -10.79 -4.79 -33.49
C GLY A 715 -11.86 -5.74 -34.06
N GLN A 716 -12.16 -5.70 -35.35
CA GLN A 716 -13.16 -6.57 -35.96
C GLN A 716 -12.60 -7.98 -36.18
N LEU A 717 -13.29 -8.98 -35.64
CA LEU A 717 -12.97 -10.39 -35.86
C LEU A 717 -13.14 -10.76 -37.34
N LYS A 718 -12.10 -11.32 -37.95
CA LYS A 718 -12.07 -11.79 -39.34
C LYS A 718 -12.08 -13.30 -39.46
N LEU A 719 -11.55 -14.01 -38.47
CA LEU A 719 -11.52 -15.46 -38.44
C LEU A 719 -11.45 -15.96 -36.99
N SER A 720 -12.17 -17.03 -36.68
CA SER A 720 -12.03 -17.78 -35.43
C SER A 720 -12.02 -19.28 -35.74
N ALA A 721 -11.10 -20.04 -35.15
CA ALA A 721 -11.01 -21.48 -35.33
C ALA A 721 -10.32 -22.17 -34.15
N ASP A 722 -10.79 -23.37 -33.80
CA ASP A 722 -10.18 -24.21 -32.77
C ASP A 722 -9.13 -25.15 -33.39
N LYS A 723 -7.96 -25.25 -32.74
CA LYS A 723 -6.86 -26.19 -33.04
C LYS A 723 -6.42 -26.20 -34.51
N LYS A 724 -6.24 -25.00 -35.08
CA LYS A 724 -5.93 -24.82 -36.51
C LYS A 724 -4.46 -24.42 -36.72
N GLU A 725 -3.66 -25.37 -37.19
CA GLU A 725 -2.22 -25.20 -37.41
C GLU A 725 -1.87 -24.33 -38.63
N SER A 726 -2.76 -24.24 -39.64
CA SER A 726 -2.60 -23.39 -40.82
C SER A 726 -3.89 -22.62 -41.12
N ILE A 727 -3.76 -21.30 -41.25
CA ILE A 727 -4.84 -20.35 -41.48
C ILE A 727 -4.66 -19.76 -42.88
N ASP A 728 -5.60 -20.02 -43.79
CA ASP A 728 -5.66 -19.38 -45.11
C ASP A 728 -6.06 -17.91 -44.95
N ILE A 729 -5.23 -17.01 -45.47
CA ILE A 729 -5.42 -15.56 -45.43
C ILE A 729 -5.46 -14.94 -46.83
N GLN A 730 -5.54 -15.76 -47.89
CA GLN A 730 -5.51 -15.29 -49.28
C GLN A 730 -6.70 -14.36 -49.64
N HIS A 731 -7.75 -14.36 -48.83
CA HIS A 731 -8.94 -13.53 -49.01
C HIS A 731 -8.89 -12.20 -48.24
N LEU A 732 -7.91 -12.01 -47.34
CA LEU A 732 -7.78 -10.79 -46.52
C LEU A 732 -6.95 -9.72 -47.24
N PRO A 733 -7.31 -8.42 -47.18
CA PRO A 733 -6.51 -7.35 -47.78
C PRO A 733 -5.13 -7.17 -47.14
N ASN A 734 -4.22 -6.48 -47.83
CA ASN A 734 -2.91 -6.12 -47.27
C ASN A 734 -3.10 -5.21 -46.05
N GLY A 735 -2.39 -5.48 -44.96
CA GLY A 735 -2.55 -4.74 -43.72
C GLY A 735 -1.96 -5.43 -42.50
N ILE A 736 -2.12 -4.77 -41.35
CA ILE A 736 -1.76 -5.31 -40.04
C ILE A 736 -2.98 -5.99 -39.43
N TYR A 737 -2.75 -7.16 -38.85
CA TYR A 737 -3.75 -7.95 -38.13
C TYR A 737 -3.20 -8.38 -36.78
N PHE A 738 -4.08 -8.69 -35.85
CA PHE A 738 -3.74 -9.22 -34.53
C PHE A 738 -4.32 -10.62 -34.40
N LEU A 739 -3.45 -11.61 -34.19
CA LEU A 739 -3.83 -13.00 -33.96
C LEU A 739 -3.80 -13.28 -32.46
N LYS A 740 -4.97 -13.40 -31.84
CA LYS A 740 -5.14 -13.89 -30.47
C LYS A 740 -5.13 -15.42 -30.49
N ILE A 741 -4.32 -16.03 -29.63
CA ILE A 741 -4.29 -17.47 -29.37
C ILE A 741 -4.70 -17.66 -27.91
N LEU A 742 -5.86 -18.27 -27.70
CA LEU A 742 -6.45 -18.55 -26.39
C LEU A 742 -6.26 -20.04 -26.07
N ASP A 743 -5.62 -20.34 -24.95
CA ASP A 743 -5.62 -21.69 -24.38
C ASP A 743 -6.96 -21.96 -23.71
N LEU A 744 -7.67 -22.98 -24.18
CA LEU A 744 -9.02 -23.32 -23.73
C LEU A 744 -9.01 -24.02 -22.36
N GLU A 745 -7.87 -24.52 -21.89
CA GLU A 745 -7.76 -25.15 -20.56
C GLU A 745 -7.48 -24.13 -19.46
N SER A 746 -6.53 -23.23 -19.67
CA SER A 746 -6.15 -22.22 -18.67
C SER A 746 -6.89 -20.88 -18.79
N ASN A 747 -7.70 -20.70 -19.84
CA ASN A 747 -8.31 -19.43 -20.24
C ASN A 747 -7.31 -18.28 -20.47
N LYS A 748 -6.02 -18.59 -20.58
CA LYS A 748 -4.94 -17.62 -20.84
C LYS A 748 -4.79 -17.36 -22.34
N SER A 749 -4.47 -16.14 -22.73
CA SER A 749 -4.30 -15.80 -24.14
C SER A 749 -3.03 -15.03 -24.46
N THR A 750 -2.56 -15.12 -25.71
CA THR A 750 -1.44 -14.32 -26.23
C THR A 750 -1.81 -13.71 -27.57
N VAL A 751 -1.36 -12.49 -27.84
CA VAL A 751 -1.62 -11.79 -29.10
C VAL A 751 -0.33 -11.63 -29.90
N LYS A 752 -0.39 -11.97 -31.20
CA LYS A 752 0.71 -11.81 -32.16
C LYS A 752 0.30 -10.85 -33.26
N LYS A 753 1.13 -9.84 -33.52
CA LYS A 753 0.99 -8.96 -34.68
C LYS A 753 1.39 -9.70 -35.95
N ILE A 754 0.53 -9.67 -36.96
CA ILE A 754 0.73 -10.25 -38.29
C ILE A 754 0.68 -9.16 -39.34
N ALA A 755 1.64 -9.15 -40.26
CA ALA A 755 1.59 -8.31 -41.46
C ALA A 755 1.22 -9.16 -42.68
N ILE A 756 0.15 -8.80 -43.39
CA ILE A 756 -0.22 -9.42 -44.67
C ILE A 756 0.28 -8.51 -45.81
N SER A 757 1.13 -9.05 -46.67
CA SER A 757 1.76 -8.31 -47.78
C SER A 757 1.85 -9.16 -49.05
N LYS A 758 0.75 -9.20 -49.80
CA LYS A 758 0.63 -9.89 -51.09
C LYS A 758 1.43 -9.25 -52.21
#